data_AF-T2GBE6-F1
#
_entry.id   AF-T2GBE6-F1
#
_cell.length_a   1.000
_cell.length_b   1.000
_cell.length_c   1.000
_cell.angle_alpha   90.00
_cell.angle_beta   90.00
_cell.angle_gamma   90.00
#
_symmetry.space_group_name_H-M   'P 1'
#
loop_
_entity.id
_entity.type
_entity.pdbx_description
1 polymer ?
#
loop_
_entity_poly.entity_id
_entity_poly.type
_entity_poly.pdbx_seq_one_letter_code
_entity_poly.pdbx_strand_id
1 'polypeptide(L)'
;MTSASVLHGFVLEREATLQEYHTVVHLWRHQKTGARYLSLCNKDDNKVFAVTFRTPPKDSTGVAHILEHSVLCGSRKYPVKEPFVELMKGSLQTFLNAFTYPDKTCYPVASTHAKDFYNLMDVYLDAVFFPRITREIFMQEGWHLARPEPQEPLQFKGVVYNEMKGAYSSPDSVFREIIQHSLYPDTLYSLDSGGDPAVIPQLTYDAFKDFHARYYHPSNAYFFGYGDDPEDERLRRVAEYLDQFEPLAVDSAIPLQPPFAGPRRIEDVYAAGEEGGQKAFFCCNWLLGETLPEGDTVAAAAENLAWNMLDELLVGLPGAPLRQALLDSGLGEDLAGGGLEAELRQMFFSTGLKGIEPENAQAVETLILDTLTDLVEQGFPPEYVAAAVNSVEFDLRENNTGSYPRGLNLMLRALSTWLYDKDPLALLAFEAPLAHLKARLARGERVFEEMIRTHLLANPARTAVLLTPDPTLAERRSQEEASRLATMLETLRADNPNIEDDAARDAARLEALQAMPDDPAQLATIPHLLVADLPRENQILPIAEQTMHGVPVCTHALDTAGVVYLDLGFHLDGLGREALALVPLFGRALVETGTAQRDFISLAMHISATTGGIDPATFAGTRLDTAAPAQLLFLRGKATVANHKAFFDILREVLLEATLADQERIRQLVLEEKAQMEESLAPAGHAIVVSRLRAGLNAAGQVAEVMGGLEQLHVLRRLAEQVESDWPAVREALFHLRNVLLHRANLLVNITAEADALAAMEPALARLLAALPAAGAPQSANVFPLLEIPAAEALCIPSQVNFVGLGIDCYGQGLTAHGSLQLAARFVRSGYLWEKIRVQGGAYGAFCFLDRLSGALNLVSYRDPNVERTLDAFLALGDWLATLDLTPAAMDKAILGAINEVDAYLLPDAKGYIACLRRLTNDTNAGRQRMREEILAATVEDLRRLGRFLQQALPQGRLCVIGSRQTLEPLAQTRHRGRDWTLQSLL
;
A
#
# COMPACT_ATOMS: atom_id res chain seq x y z
N MET A 1 12.55 -25.95 38.07
CA MET A 1 13.77 -25.63 37.30
C MET A 1 13.92 -26.68 36.21
N THR A 2 13.15 -26.53 35.14
CA THR A 2 13.41 -27.23 33.87
C THR A 2 14.71 -26.66 33.31
N SER A 3 15.63 -27.51 32.84
CA SER A 3 16.88 -27.05 32.23
C SER A 3 16.55 -26.10 31.08
N ALA A 4 17.10 -24.89 31.07
CA ALA A 4 16.94 -23.96 29.97
C ALA A 4 17.37 -24.66 28.67
N SER A 5 16.47 -24.71 27.68
CA SER A 5 16.79 -25.26 26.36
C SER A 5 17.82 -24.34 25.70
N VAL A 6 18.91 -24.94 25.22
CA VAL A 6 19.95 -24.25 24.46
C VAL A 6 19.96 -24.83 23.06
N LEU A 7 19.87 -23.97 22.06
CA LEU A 7 19.84 -24.35 20.65
C LEU A 7 20.74 -23.41 19.86
N HIS A 8 21.78 -23.93 19.19
CA HIS A 8 22.76 -23.14 18.41
C HIS A 8 23.29 -21.89 19.13
N GLY A 9 23.59 -22.00 20.44
CA GLY A 9 24.08 -20.87 21.24
C GLY A 9 23.00 -19.89 21.71
N PHE A 10 21.72 -20.13 21.40
CA PHE A 10 20.58 -19.39 21.93
C PHE A 10 19.98 -20.08 23.16
N VAL A 11 19.65 -19.29 24.18
CA VAL A 11 18.89 -19.71 25.37
C VAL A 11 17.45 -19.26 25.22
N LEU A 12 16.51 -20.17 25.47
CA LEU A 12 15.09 -19.82 25.54
C LEU A 12 14.82 -19.04 26.83
N GLU A 13 14.41 -17.77 26.71
CA GLU A 13 14.03 -16.92 27.84
C GLU A 13 12.54 -17.07 28.17
N ARG A 14 11.68 -17.18 27.14
CA ARG A 14 10.23 -17.27 27.31
C ARG A 14 9.61 -18.08 26.17
N GLU A 15 8.66 -18.94 26.53
CA GLU A 15 7.72 -19.57 25.61
C GLU A 15 6.31 -19.11 25.97
N ALA A 16 5.50 -18.77 24.97
CA ALA A 16 4.11 -18.36 25.12
C ALA A 16 3.28 -18.83 23.94
N THR A 17 1.96 -18.86 24.10
CA THR A 17 1.03 -19.06 22.98
C THR A 17 0.14 -17.83 22.86
N LEU A 18 0.16 -17.19 21.70
CA LEU A 18 -0.77 -16.12 21.35
C LEU A 18 -1.99 -16.77 20.68
N GLN A 19 -3.09 -16.84 21.44
CA GLN A 19 -4.33 -17.45 20.96
C GLN A 19 -4.93 -16.60 19.84
N GLU A 20 -4.77 -15.28 19.92
CA GLU A 20 -5.22 -14.27 18.96
C GLU A 20 -4.76 -14.53 17.52
N TYR A 21 -3.60 -15.17 17.38
CA TYR A 21 -2.96 -15.43 16.09
C TYR A 21 -2.66 -16.93 15.86
N HIS A 22 -3.22 -17.82 16.69
CA HIS A 22 -2.93 -19.26 16.65
C HIS A 22 -1.42 -19.59 16.55
N THR A 23 -0.59 -18.83 17.29
CA THR A 23 0.87 -18.80 17.12
C THR A 23 1.59 -19.17 18.42
N VAL A 24 2.61 -20.03 18.32
CA VAL A 24 3.55 -20.29 19.42
C VAL A 24 4.70 -19.30 19.32
N VAL A 25 5.07 -18.70 20.44
CA VAL A 25 6.09 -17.64 20.51
C VAL A 25 7.24 -18.08 21.39
N HIS A 26 8.46 -17.92 20.88
CA HIS A 26 9.69 -18.10 21.64
C HIS A 26 10.52 -16.81 21.63
N LEU A 27 10.92 -16.37 22.82
CA LEU A 27 11.91 -15.31 22.98
C LEU A 27 13.25 -15.94 23.34
N TRP A 28 14.22 -15.76 22.45
CA TRP A 28 15.55 -16.31 22.57
C TRP A 28 16.60 -15.23 22.78
N ARG A 29 17.68 -15.62 23.45
CA ARG A 29 18.87 -14.79 23.68
C ARG A 29 20.13 -15.52 23.24
N HIS A 30 20.92 -14.93 22.37
CA HIS A 30 22.22 -15.47 22.02
C HIS A 30 23.20 -15.34 23.20
N GLN A 31 23.77 -16.45 23.67
CA GLN A 31 24.60 -16.50 24.88
C GLN A 31 25.84 -15.60 24.80
N LYS A 32 26.50 -15.58 23.64
CA LYS A 32 27.78 -14.89 23.46
C LYS A 32 27.61 -13.38 23.32
N THR A 33 26.69 -12.95 22.46
CA THR A 33 26.55 -11.54 22.07
C THR A 33 25.43 -10.80 22.79
N GLY A 34 24.48 -11.52 23.40
CA GLY A 34 23.26 -10.93 23.98
C GLY A 34 22.19 -10.55 22.96
N ALA A 35 22.38 -10.90 21.67
CA ALA A 35 21.41 -10.64 20.62
C ALA A 35 20.04 -11.23 20.96
N ARG A 36 18.99 -10.49 20.64
CA ARG A 36 17.60 -10.83 20.92
C ARG A 36 16.96 -11.45 19.70
N TYR A 37 16.17 -12.50 19.89
CA TYR A 37 15.41 -13.11 18.79
C TYR A 37 13.99 -13.42 19.25
N LEU A 38 12.99 -12.84 18.57
CA LEU A 38 11.58 -13.14 18.75
C LEU A 38 11.10 -14.02 17.59
N SER A 39 10.67 -15.24 17.90
CA SER A 39 10.25 -16.23 16.91
C SER A 39 8.78 -16.58 17.10
N LEU A 40 7.98 -16.33 16.07
CA LEU A 40 6.57 -16.68 15.96
C LEU A 40 6.44 -17.89 15.02
N CYS A 41 6.00 -19.02 15.54
CA CYS A 41 5.86 -20.28 14.81
C CYS A 41 4.37 -20.61 14.59
N ASN A 42 3.94 -20.67 13.34
CA ASN A 42 2.54 -20.91 12.97
C ASN A 42 2.41 -21.64 11.62
N LYS A 43 1.25 -21.55 10.96
CA LYS A 43 0.95 -22.25 9.70
C LYS A 43 0.91 -21.32 8.48
N ASP A 44 1.30 -20.06 8.64
CA ASP A 44 1.34 -19.12 7.53
C ASP A 44 2.53 -19.47 6.62
N ASP A 45 2.24 -19.70 5.34
CA ASP A 45 3.25 -20.10 4.37
C ASP A 45 4.16 -18.92 3.98
N ASN A 46 3.74 -17.68 4.22
CA ASN A 46 4.52 -16.48 3.95
C ASN A 46 5.46 -16.13 5.13
N LYS A 47 6.64 -16.76 5.11
CA LYS A 47 7.64 -16.60 6.16
C LYS A 47 8.21 -15.19 6.13
N VAL A 48 8.47 -14.61 7.31
CA VAL A 48 9.11 -13.30 7.45
C VAL A 48 10.34 -13.45 8.34
N PHE A 49 11.44 -12.83 7.92
CA PHE A 49 12.63 -12.65 8.72
C PHE A 49 13.00 -11.18 8.72
N ALA A 50 13.47 -10.68 9.85
CA ALA A 50 14.07 -9.36 9.89
C ALA A 50 15.20 -9.29 10.91
N VAL A 51 16.12 -8.37 10.64
CA VAL A 51 17.08 -7.86 11.61
C VAL A 51 16.88 -6.36 11.73
N THR A 52 16.72 -5.89 12.96
CA THR A 52 16.55 -4.48 13.28
C THR A 52 17.66 -4.03 14.22
N PHE A 53 18.17 -2.82 14.00
CA PHE A 53 19.14 -2.17 14.87
C PHE A 53 18.54 -0.91 15.45
N ARG A 54 18.82 -0.63 16.72
CA ARG A 54 18.51 0.67 17.33
C ARG A 54 19.60 1.66 16.91
N THR A 55 19.26 2.67 16.13
CA THR A 55 20.20 3.54 15.39
C THR A 55 19.93 5.02 15.67
N PRO A 56 20.07 5.48 16.93
CA PRO A 56 19.80 6.87 17.28
C PRO A 56 20.81 7.82 16.59
N PRO A 57 20.34 8.73 15.72
CA PRO A 57 21.20 9.75 15.12
C PRO A 57 21.69 10.74 16.18
N LYS A 58 22.80 11.41 15.89
CA LYS A 58 23.37 12.49 16.73
C LYS A 58 23.27 13.87 16.08
N ASP A 59 22.92 13.90 14.80
CA ASP A 59 22.75 15.06 13.94
C ASP A 59 21.82 14.68 12.78
N SER A 60 21.44 15.66 11.95
CA SER A 60 20.60 15.46 10.76
C SER A 60 21.41 15.12 9.50
N THR A 61 22.57 14.47 9.64
CA THR A 61 23.39 14.09 8.47
C THR A 61 22.79 12.94 7.66
N GLY A 62 21.73 12.28 8.16
CA GLY A 62 21.13 11.11 7.51
C GLY A 62 21.98 9.84 7.58
N VAL A 63 22.99 9.77 8.46
CA VAL A 63 23.94 8.64 8.51
C VAL A 63 23.26 7.27 8.65
N ALA A 64 22.13 7.18 9.35
CA ALA A 64 21.36 5.94 9.49
C ALA A 64 20.75 5.51 8.14
N HIS A 65 20.14 6.46 7.43
CA HIS A 65 19.53 6.25 6.11
C HIS A 65 20.58 5.95 5.02
N ILE A 66 21.69 6.68 5.02
CA ILE A 66 22.80 6.44 4.10
C ILE A 66 23.40 5.03 4.32
N LEU A 67 23.50 4.59 5.57
CA LEU A 67 23.94 3.22 5.87
C LEU A 67 22.93 2.17 5.41
N GLU A 68 21.64 2.44 5.56
CA GLU A 68 20.59 1.53 5.11
C GLU A 68 20.70 1.18 3.63
N HIS A 69 20.89 2.19 2.80
CA HIS A 69 21.23 2.01 1.39
C HIS A 69 22.57 1.30 1.19
N SER A 70 23.61 1.80 1.87
CA SER A 70 25.00 1.38 1.61
C SER A 70 25.30 -0.08 1.98
N VAL A 71 24.68 -0.62 3.04
CA VAL A 71 24.93 -2.02 3.43
C VAL A 71 24.38 -3.02 2.41
N LEU A 72 23.40 -2.59 1.60
CA LEU A 72 22.83 -3.36 0.51
C LEU A 72 23.63 -3.24 -0.79
N CYS A 73 24.75 -2.49 -0.81
CA CYS A 73 25.65 -2.34 -1.96
C CYS A 73 26.83 -3.35 -1.96
N GLY A 74 26.54 -4.61 -1.59
CA GLY A 74 27.51 -5.69 -1.56
C GLY A 74 28.09 -5.97 -0.19
N SER A 75 28.53 -7.21 0.00
CA SER A 75 29.02 -7.71 1.29
C SER A 75 30.24 -8.63 1.11
N ARG A 76 30.74 -9.20 2.22
CA ARG A 76 31.88 -10.11 2.22
C ARG A 76 31.64 -11.37 1.38
N LYS A 77 30.48 -12.02 1.54
CA LYS A 77 30.07 -13.21 0.77
C LYS A 77 29.59 -12.83 -0.63
N TYR A 78 28.97 -11.66 -0.78
CA TYR A 78 28.32 -11.22 -2.00
C TYR A 78 28.94 -9.93 -2.53
N PRO A 79 30.18 -9.98 -3.07
CA PRO A 79 30.97 -8.79 -3.40
C PRO A 79 30.59 -8.19 -4.77
N VAL A 80 29.29 -8.10 -5.06
CA VAL A 80 28.76 -7.40 -6.25
C VAL A 80 28.30 -5.99 -5.87
N LYS A 81 27.91 -5.17 -6.85
CA LYS A 81 27.47 -3.79 -6.57
C LYS A 81 26.10 -3.70 -5.94
N GLU A 82 25.14 -4.48 -6.45
CA GLU A 82 23.73 -4.39 -6.03
C GLU A 82 23.12 -5.78 -5.81
N PRO A 83 23.54 -6.54 -4.77
CA PRO A 83 22.91 -7.83 -4.45
C PRO A 83 21.39 -7.73 -4.26
N PHE A 84 20.91 -6.63 -3.66
CA PHE A 84 19.48 -6.37 -3.47
C PHE A 84 18.70 -6.40 -4.79
N VAL A 85 19.24 -5.81 -5.85
CA VAL A 85 18.62 -5.77 -7.17
C VAL A 85 18.63 -7.16 -7.83
N GLU A 86 19.69 -7.93 -7.62
CA GLU A 86 19.77 -9.31 -8.13
C GLU A 86 18.76 -10.22 -7.43
N LEU A 87 18.53 -10.06 -6.13
CA LEU A 87 17.44 -10.72 -5.42
C LEU A 87 16.08 -10.29 -5.96
N MET A 88 15.83 -8.99 -6.13
CA MET A 88 14.56 -8.49 -6.67
C MET A 88 14.20 -9.13 -8.01
N LYS A 89 15.19 -9.39 -8.86
CA LYS A 89 15.02 -9.98 -10.20
C LYS A 89 14.94 -11.51 -10.21
N GLY A 90 15.48 -12.19 -9.20
CA GLY A 90 15.76 -13.63 -9.22
C GLY A 90 15.23 -14.44 -8.04
N SER A 91 14.39 -13.86 -7.18
CA SER A 91 13.76 -14.55 -6.05
C SER A 91 12.24 -14.68 -6.22
N LEU A 92 11.62 -15.44 -5.31
CA LEU A 92 10.17 -15.55 -5.13
C LEU A 92 9.74 -14.74 -3.90
N GLN A 93 10.38 -13.60 -3.70
CA GLN A 93 10.11 -12.74 -2.57
C GLN A 93 8.67 -12.24 -2.64
N THR A 94 7.97 -12.32 -1.52
CA THR A 94 6.69 -11.63 -1.30
C THR A 94 6.92 -10.24 -0.73
N PHE A 95 8.07 -10.03 -0.08
CA PHE A 95 8.53 -8.74 0.40
C PHE A 95 10.06 -8.69 0.45
N LEU A 96 10.62 -7.55 0.03
CA LEU A 96 12.05 -7.30 0.06
C LEU A 96 12.27 -5.79 0.14
N ASN A 97 12.66 -5.29 1.31
CA ASN A 97 12.91 -3.87 1.51
C ASN A 97 13.78 -3.63 2.75
N ALA A 98 14.14 -2.38 2.98
CA ALA A 98 14.67 -1.89 4.24
C ALA A 98 14.05 -0.54 4.58
N PHE A 99 14.08 -0.17 5.87
CA PHE A 99 13.42 1.03 6.38
C PHE A 99 14.29 1.73 7.41
N THR A 100 14.39 3.06 7.31
CA THR A 100 14.96 3.92 8.35
C THR A 100 13.85 4.70 9.04
N TYR A 101 13.68 4.45 10.33
CA TYR A 101 12.83 5.20 11.24
C TYR A 101 13.69 6.18 12.07
N PRO A 102 13.07 7.12 12.80
CA PRO A 102 13.81 8.07 13.63
C PRO A 102 14.84 7.46 14.59
N ASP A 103 14.61 6.24 15.10
CA ASP A 103 15.46 5.58 16.10
C ASP A 103 15.85 4.12 15.79
N LYS A 104 15.46 3.59 14.63
CA LYS A 104 15.74 2.20 14.22
C LYS A 104 15.92 2.07 12.72
N THR A 105 16.71 1.07 12.30
CA THR A 105 16.80 0.63 10.92
C THR A 105 16.42 -0.85 10.84
N CYS A 106 15.49 -1.20 9.95
CA CYS A 106 14.90 -2.53 9.82
C CYS A 106 15.20 -3.12 8.43
N TYR A 107 15.60 -4.39 8.38
CA TYR A 107 15.89 -5.13 7.15
C TYR A 107 15.04 -6.40 7.03
N PRO A 108 13.74 -6.27 6.65
CA PRO A 108 12.84 -7.40 6.52
C PRO A 108 12.83 -8.05 5.12
N VAL A 109 12.71 -9.37 5.10
CA VAL A 109 12.48 -10.18 3.91
C VAL A 109 11.32 -11.15 4.14
N ALA A 110 10.58 -11.45 3.08
CA ALA A 110 9.52 -12.46 3.14
C ALA A 110 9.44 -13.29 1.85
N SER A 111 9.08 -14.56 2.00
CA SER A 111 8.87 -15.47 0.89
C SER A 111 7.98 -16.63 1.30
N THR A 112 7.13 -17.10 0.39
CA THR A 112 6.36 -18.33 0.58
C THR A 112 7.22 -19.59 0.39
N HIS A 113 8.37 -19.46 -0.27
CA HIS A 113 9.22 -20.57 -0.64
C HIS A 113 10.43 -20.70 0.31
N ALA A 114 10.55 -21.82 1.03
CA ALA A 114 11.55 -21.99 2.10
C ALA A 114 13.01 -21.80 1.65
N LYS A 115 13.40 -22.36 0.49
CA LYS A 115 14.77 -22.18 -0.03
C LYS A 115 15.06 -20.72 -0.37
N ASP A 116 14.06 -20.03 -0.90
CA ASP A 116 14.17 -18.62 -1.29
C ASP A 116 14.28 -17.74 -0.05
N PHE A 117 13.40 -17.97 0.93
CA PHE A 117 13.44 -17.34 2.24
C PHE A 117 14.83 -17.41 2.89
N TYR A 118 15.47 -18.59 2.91
CA TYR A 118 16.81 -18.73 3.48
C TYR A 118 17.92 -18.10 2.62
N ASN A 119 17.74 -18.01 1.30
CA ASN A 119 18.65 -17.27 0.43
C ASN A 119 18.59 -15.76 0.75
N LEU A 120 17.38 -15.20 0.83
CA LEU A 120 17.14 -13.81 1.19
C LEU A 120 17.74 -13.50 2.57
N MET A 121 17.47 -14.36 3.55
CA MET A 121 18.00 -14.22 4.91
C MET A 121 19.54 -14.22 4.93
N ASP A 122 20.20 -15.11 4.18
CA ASP A 122 21.66 -15.17 4.17
C ASP A 122 22.31 -13.93 3.52
N VAL A 123 21.73 -13.42 2.42
CA VAL A 123 22.22 -12.17 1.81
C VAL A 123 22.04 -10.98 2.76
N TYR A 124 20.88 -10.86 3.41
CA TYR A 124 20.60 -9.76 4.34
C TYR A 124 21.48 -9.83 5.60
N LEU A 125 21.71 -11.02 6.15
CA LEU A 125 22.61 -11.20 7.30
C LEU A 125 24.04 -10.77 6.96
N ASP A 126 24.57 -11.17 5.80
CA ASP A 126 25.93 -10.77 5.41
C ASP A 126 26.02 -9.30 5.03
N ALA A 127 24.97 -8.73 4.41
CA ALA A 127 24.87 -7.31 4.11
C ALA A 127 24.97 -6.46 5.38
N VAL A 128 24.15 -6.71 6.40
CA VAL A 128 24.13 -5.84 7.58
C VAL A 128 25.36 -6.01 8.49
N PHE A 129 25.90 -7.22 8.62
CA PHE A 129 27.02 -7.50 9.53
C PHE A 129 28.40 -7.37 8.88
N PHE A 130 28.51 -7.67 7.58
CA PHE A 130 29.78 -7.67 6.85
C PHE A 130 29.67 -6.91 5.51
N PRO A 131 29.16 -5.66 5.49
CA PRO A 131 29.00 -4.89 4.26
C PRO A 131 30.34 -4.50 3.64
N ARG A 132 30.32 -4.27 2.33
CA ARG A 132 31.39 -3.53 1.64
C ARG A 132 31.21 -2.05 1.92
N ILE A 133 31.78 -1.57 3.01
CA ILE A 133 31.65 -0.16 3.40
C ILE A 133 32.74 0.73 2.76
N THR A 134 32.86 0.75 1.43
CA THR A 134 33.94 1.50 0.74
C THR A 134 33.62 2.99 0.59
N ARG A 135 34.64 3.82 0.30
CA ARG A 135 34.47 5.27 0.09
C ARG A 135 33.57 5.55 -1.12
N GLU A 136 33.68 4.75 -2.17
CA GLU A 136 32.87 4.90 -3.37
C GLU A 136 31.39 4.62 -3.12
N ILE A 137 31.06 3.63 -2.28
CA ILE A 137 29.67 3.34 -1.88
C ILE A 137 29.11 4.50 -1.04
N PHE A 138 29.89 5.00 -0.07
CA PHE A 138 29.52 6.19 0.69
C PHE A 138 29.25 7.41 -0.21
N MET A 139 30.10 7.64 -1.20
CA MET A 139 29.92 8.73 -2.16
C MET A 139 28.65 8.56 -3.00
N GLN A 140 28.39 7.34 -3.48
CA GLN A 140 27.22 7.03 -4.29
C GLN A 140 25.92 7.20 -3.49
N GLU A 141 25.78 6.48 -2.39
CA GLU A 141 24.53 6.41 -1.63
C GLU A 141 24.32 7.64 -0.75
N GLY A 142 25.39 8.20 -0.19
CA GLY A 142 25.34 9.39 0.66
C GLY A 142 25.44 10.68 -0.13
N TRP A 143 26.67 11.20 -0.21
CA TRP A 143 26.95 12.43 -0.95
C TRP A 143 28.42 12.52 -1.40
N HIS A 144 28.65 13.26 -2.48
CA HIS A 144 29.97 13.66 -2.96
C HIS A 144 29.89 14.95 -3.76
N LEU A 145 31.05 15.52 -4.07
CA LEU A 145 31.19 16.60 -5.05
C LEU A 145 31.35 16.02 -6.44
N ALA A 146 30.50 16.42 -7.37
CA ALA A 146 30.57 16.03 -8.77
C ALA A 146 30.62 17.26 -9.66
N ARG A 147 31.25 17.12 -10.83
CA ARG A 147 31.22 18.13 -11.88
C ARG A 147 30.41 17.58 -13.06
N PRO A 148 29.20 18.11 -13.35
CA PRO A 148 28.36 17.55 -14.40
C PRO A 148 29.02 17.61 -15.78
N GLU A 149 29.68 18.73 -16.09
CA GLU A 149 30.51 18.91 -17.29
C GLU A 149 31.84 19.61 -16.96
N PRO A 150 32.93 19.43 -17.73
CA PRO A 150 34.23 20.03 -17.42
C PRO A 150 34.21 21.54 -17.16
N GLN A 151 33.27 22.26 -17.77
CA GLN A 151 33.13 23.72 -17.68
C GLN A 151 32.10 24.18 -16.62
N GLU A 152 31.35 23.26 -16.03
CA GLU A 152 30.36 23.59 -14.99
C GLU A 152 31.00 23.61 -13.59
N PRO A 153 30.42 24.38 -12.65
CA PRO A 153 30.86 24.34 -11.25
C PRO A 153 30.60 22.97 -10.62
N LEU A 154 31.34 22.65 -9.56
CA LEU A 154 31.02 21.49 -8.73
C LEU A 154 29.62 21.62 -8.12
N GLN A 155 29.01 20.48 -7.81
CA GLN A 155 27.69 20.37 -7.19
C GLN A 155 27.69 19.19 -6.21
N PHE A 156 26.79 19.22 -5.23
CA PHE A 156 26.51 18.06 -4.38
C PHE A 156 25.69 17.01 -5.15
N LYS A 157 26.05 15.73 -5.01
CA LYS A 157 25.36 14.61 -5.66
C LYS A 157 25.38 13.39 -4.73
N GLY A 158 24.34 12.57 -4.77
CA GLY A 158 24.24 11.31 -4.02
C GLY A 158 22.80 10.82 -4.00
N VAL A 159 22.58 9.52 -3.76
CA VAL A 159 21.23 8.92 -3.77
C VAL A 159 20.36 9.54 -2.68
N VAL A 160 20.75 9.38 -1.41
CA VAL A 160 19.99 9.90 -0.26
C VAL A 160 19.95 11.42 -0.27
N TYR A 161 21.05 12.09 -0.64
CA TYR A 161 21.05 13.55 -0.78
C TYR A 161 19.95 14.06 -1.73
N ASN A 162 19.79 13.42 -2.90
CA ASN A 162 18.76 13.80 -3.87
C ASN A 162 17.35 13.38 -3.43
N GLU A 163 17.22 12.22 -2.81
CA GLU A 163 15.96 11.74 -2.24
C GLU A 163 15.41 12.71 -1.20
N MET A 164 16.26 13.13 -0.25
CA MET A 164 15.86 14.06 0.81
C MET A 164 15.58 15.47 0.28
N LYS A 165 16.26 15.92 -0.79
CA LYS A 165 15.84 17.15 -1.51
C LYS A 165 14.43 17.02 -2.07
N GLY A 166 14.05 15.84 -2.54
CA GLY A 166 12.69 15.52 -2.95
C GLY A 166 11.71 15.55 -1.78
N ALA A 167 12.03 14.89 -0.67
CA ALA A 167 11.19 14.88 0.54
C ALA A 167 10.93 16.30 1.08
N TYR A 168 11.96 17.15 1.15
CA TYR A 168 11.87 18.56 1.60
C TYR A 168 11.13 19.49 0.63
N SER A 169 10.74 19.00 -0.55
CA SER A 169 9.88 19.71 -1.51
C SER A 169 8.39 19.40 -1.32
N SER A 170 8.06 18.34 -0.55
CA SER A 170 6.68 17.97 -0.21
C SER A 170 6.21 18.73 1.03
N PRO A 171 5.14 19.55 0.95
CA PRO A 171 4.60 20.27 2.10
C PRO A 171 4.17 19.32 3.22
N ASP A 172 3.49 18.21 2.89
CA ASP A 172 3.07 17.20 3.87
C ASP A 172 4.26 16.55 4.61
N SER A 173 5.34 16.25 3.89
CA SER A 173 6.53 15.63 4.48
C SER A 173 7.22 16.62 5.44
N VAL A 174 7.41 17.86 5.01
CA VAL A 174 7.96 18.94 5.85
C VAL A 174 7.07 19.19 7.07
N PHE A 175 5.75 19.20 6.89
CA PHE A 175 4.81 19.43 7.98
C PHE A 175 4.87 18.33 9.05
N ARG A 176 4.93 17.06 8.63
CA ARG A 176 5.07 15.92 9.56
C ARG A 176 6.36 16.02 10.37
N GLU A 177 7.47 16.37 9.72
CA GLU A 177 8.77 16.51 10.38
C GLU A 177 8.74 17.65 11.42
N ILE A 178 8.17 18.80 11.06
CA ILE A 178 8.02 19.94 11.99
C ILE A 178 7.11 19.59 13.17
N ILE A 179 6.04 18.83 12.95
CA ILE A 179 5.17 18.34 14.04
C ILE A 179 5.98 17.48 15.01
N GLN A 180 6.74 16.50 14.52
CA GLN A 180 7.60 15.67 15.37
C GLN A 180 8.62 16.53 16.13
N HIS A 181 9.35 17.41 15.45
CA HIS A 181 10.35 18.29 16.08
C HIS A 181 9.74 19.20 17.14
N SER A 182 8.51 19.67 16.91
CA SER A 182 7.80 20.53 17.85
C SER A 182 7.53 19.85 19.20
N LEU A 183 7.31 18.53 19.17
CA LEU A 183 6.94 17.73 20.32
C LEU A 183 8.15 17.12 21.02
N TYR A 184 9.26 16.90 20.31
CA TYR A 184 10.45 16.23 20.83
C TYR A 184 11.75 17.06 20.78
N PRO A 185 11.73 18.36 21.13
CA PRO A 185 12.84 19.29 20.89
C PRO A 185 14.14 18.97 21.64
N ASP A 186 14.10 18.15 22.69
CA ASP A 186 15.24 17.84 23.57
C ASP A 186 15.74 16.39 23.40
N THR A 187 15.28 15.69 22.36
CA THR A 187 15.65 14.29 22.06
C THR A 187 16.07 14.14 20.61
N LEU A 188 16.56 12.94 20.23
CA LEU A 188 16.93 12.65 18.84
C LEU A 188 15.79 12.82 17.83
N TYR A 189 14.52 12.78 18.25
CA TYR A 189 13.38 12.95 17.36
C TYR A 189 13.21 14.40 16.87
N SER A 190 14.00 15.36 17.37
CA SER A 190 14.16 16.69 16.75
C SER A 190 15.18 16.73 15.62
N LEU A 191 15.78 15.58 15.26
CA LEU A 191 16.72 15.43 14.17
C LEU A 191 16.06 14.64 13.05
N ASP A 192 16.51 14.88 11.82
CA ASP A 192 16.07 14.11 10.67
C ASP A 192 17.01 12.92 10.44
N SER A 193 16.51 11.72 10.76
CA SER A 193 17.22 10.46 10.55
C SER A 193 17.39 10.09 9.06
N GLY A 194 16.50 10.59 8.19
CA GLY A 194 16.59 10.49 6.74
C GLY A 194 17.65 11.42 6.17
N GLY A 195 17.79 12.59 6.79
CA GLY A 195 18.87 13.56 6.58
C GLY A 195 18.38 14.88 6.00
N ASP A 196 18.78 15.98 6.63
CA ASP A 196 18.54 17.33 6.10
C ASP A 196 19.55 17.59 4.97
N PRO A 197 19.12 17.92 3.73
CA PRO A 197 20.02 18.25 2.63
C PRO A 197 21.07 19.33 2.95
N ALA A 198 20.79 20.26 3.87
CA ALA A 198 21.75 21.26 4.32
C ALA A 198 22.84 20.70 5.25
N VAL A 199 22.60 19.54 5.86
CA VAL A 199 23.47 18.90 6.87
C VAL A 199 24.13 17.62 6.34
N ILE A 200 23.50 16.88 5.42
CA ILE A 200 24.07 15.68 4.77
C ILE A 200 25.53 15.90 4.31
N PRO A 201 25.90 17.03 3.66
CA PRO A 201 27.28 17.27 3.24
C PRO A 201 28.32 17.42 4.35
N GLN A 202 27.91 17.37 5.62
CA GLN A 202 28.81 17.39 6.77
C GLN A 202 29.22 15.96 7.19
N LEU A 203 28.52 14.93 6.71
CA LEU A 203 28.86 13.54 7.02
C LEU A 203 30.22 13.18 6.44
N THR A 204 31.13 12.71 7.29
CA THR A 204 32.42 12.18 6.86
C THR A 204 32.37 10.67 6.70
N TYR A 205 33.20 10.13 5.81
CA TYR A 205 33.33 8.69 5.61
C TYR A 205 33.77 7.94 6.89
N ASP A 206 34.57 8.57 7.76
CA ASP A 206 34.95 7.96 9.03
C ASP A 206 33.78 7.92 10.02
N ALA A 207 32.99 9.00 10.14
CA ALA A 207 31.78 9.01 10.95
C ALA A 207 30.74 7.98 10.47
N PHE A 208 30.61 7.82 9.15
CA PHE A 208 29.77 6.80 8.53
C PHE A 208 30.20 5.36 8.92
N LYS A 209 31.50 5.03 8.84
CA LYS A 209 32.01 3.72 9.30
C LYS A 209 31.86 3.53 10.80
N ASP A 210 32.13 4.57 11.59
CA ASP A 210 32.04 4.50 13.05
C ASP A 210 30.59 4.27 13.51
N PHE A 211 29.61 4.82 12.79
CA PHE A 211 28.20 4.57 13.05
C PHE A 211 27.84 3.10 12.81
N HIS A 212 28.28 2.51 11.70
CA HIS A 212 28.11 1.07 11.43
C HIS A 212 28.77 0.23 12.52
N ALA A 213 30.06 0.44 12.78
CA ALA A 213 30.82 -0.31 13.78
C ALA A 213 30.21 -0.26 15.18
N ARG A 214 29.55 0.86 15.53
CA ARG A 214 28.88 1.02 16.83
C ARG A 214 27.51 0.36 16.88
N TYR A 215 26.63 0.63 15.91
CA TYR A 215 25.21 0.29 16.04
C TYR A 215 24.81 -1.00 15.29
N TYR A 216 25.56 -1.45 14.29
CA TYR A 216 25.31 -2.69 13.54
C TYR A 216 25.96 -3.92 14.19
N HIS A 217 26.15 -3.87 15.51
CA HIS A 217 26.70 -4.97 16.29
C HIS A 217 25.59 -5.92 16.76
N PRO A 218 25.79 -7.26 16.77
CA PRO A 218 24.79 -8.22 17.27
C PRO A 218 24.20 -7.92 18.66
N SER A 219 25.00 -7.36 19.57
CA SER A 219 24.55 -6.96 20.91
C SER A 219 23.47 -5.86 20.90
N ASN A 220 23.35 -5.10 19.81
CA ASN A 220 22.33 -4.08 19.60
C ASN A 220 21.19 -4.57 18.67
N ALA A 221 21.27 -5.79 18.16
CA ALA A 221 20.33 -6.33 17.17
C ALA A 221 19.07 -6.92 17.81
N TYR A 222 17.98 -6.88 17.04
CA TYR A 222 16.68 -7.50 17.29
C TYR A 222 16.33 -8.35 16.07
N PHE A 223 16.37 -9.67 16.23
CA PHE A 223 15.98 -10.61 15.19
C PHE A 223 14.51 -10.97 15.34
N PHE A 224 13.81 -11.05 14.23
CA PHE A 224 12.42 -11.49 14.18
C PHE A 224 12.27 -12.61 13.17
N GLY A 225 11.53 -13.66 13.54
CA GLY A 225 11.16 -14.74 12.65
C GLY A 225 9.67 -15.05 12.74
N TYR A 226 9.02 -15.31 11.61
CA TYR A 226 7.60 -15.66 11.52
C TYR A 226 7.36 -16.68 10.41
N GLY A 227 6.48 -17.67 10.63
CA GLY A 227 5.97 -18.57 9.60
C GLY A 227 5.93 -20.04 10.00
N ASP A 228 5.75 -20.89 8.99
CA ASP A 228 5.68 -22.36 9.09
C ASP A 228 7.03 -23.08 8.90
N ASP A 229 8.13 -22.35 8.74
CA ASP A 229 9.46 -22.94 8.57
C ASP A 229 10.08 -23.39 9.91
N PRO A 230 10.97 -24.40 9.89
CA PRO A 230 11.64 -24.87 11.10
C PRO A 230 12.44 -23.76 11.80
N GLU A 231 12.04 -23.41 13.02
CA GLU A 231 12.74 -22.43 13.87
C GLU A 231 14.22 -22.78 14.08
N ASP A 232 14.52 -24.08 14.25
CA ASP A 232 15.88 -24.60 14.41
C ASP A 232 16.83 -24.13 13.30
N GLU A 233 16.36 -24.13 12.04
CA GLU A 233 17.17 -23.72 10.89
C GLU A 233 17.40 -22.21 10.86
N ARG A 234 16.41 -21.40 11.28
CA ARG A 234 16.58 -19.94 11.43
C ARG A 234 17.63 -19.62 12.48
N LEU A 235 17.52 -20.22 13.67
CA LEU A 235 18.46 -20.02 14.77
C LEU A 235 19.88 -20.46 14.38
N ARG A 236 20.01 -21.63 13.74
CA ARG A 236 21.30 -22.14 13.25
C ARG A 236 21.99 -21.16 12.31
N ARG A 237 21.27 -20.65 11.31
CA ARG A 237 21.82 -19.71 10.33
C ARG A 237 22.19 -18.37 10.95
N VAL A 238 21.36 -17.83 11.85
CA VAL A 238 21.72 -16.59 12.55
C VAL A 238 22.96 -16.81 13.42
N ALA A 239 23.04 -17.92 14.16
CA ALA A 239 24.19 -18.26 15.01
C ALA A 239 25.53 -18.24 14.24
N GLU A 240 25.57 -18.77 13.01
CA GLU A 240 26.78 -18.76 12.17
C GLU A 240 27.38 -17.35 11.98
N TYR A 241 26.54 -16.31 11.96
CA TYR A 241 26.99 -14.92 11.90
C TYR A 241 27.38 -14.41 13.28
N LEU A 242 26.54 -14.64 14.31
CA LEU A 242 26.76 -14.07 15.64
C LEU A 242 27.97 -14.66 16.37
N ASP A 243 28.32 -15.92 16.09
CA ASP A 243 29.48 -16.60 16.69
C ASP A 243 30.82 -15.93 16.33
N GLN A 244 30.85 -15.15 15.25
CA GLN A 244 32.02 -14.40 14.79
C GLN A 244 32.26 -13.10 15.58
N PHE A 245 31.33 -12.70 16.47
CA PHE A 245 31.42 -11.47 17.26
C PHE A 245 31.70 -11.75 18.74
N GLU A 246 32.35 -10.80 19.40
CA GLU A 246 32.48 -10.74 20.86
C GLU A 246 31.41 -9.79 21.43
N PRO A 247 30.98 -9.92 22.69
CA PRO A 247 30.00 -9.01 23.27
C PRO A 247 30.49 -7.55 23.27
N LEU A 248 29.60 -6.62 22.92
CA LEU A 248 29.86 -5.19 22.95
C LEU A 248 28.76 -4.47 23.75
N ALA A 249 29.15 -3.62 24.68
CA ALA A 249 28.21 -2.70 25.31
C ALA A 249 27.92 -1.55 24.34
N VAL A 250 26.69 -1.47 23.84
CA VAL A 250 26.24 -0.42 22.91
C VAL A 250 25.29 0.51 23.65
N ASP A 251 25.68 1.78 23.81
CA ASP A 251 24.80 2.81 24.33
C ASP A 251 23.92 3.34 23.20
N SER A 252 22.73 2.76 23.07
CA SER A 252 21.72 3.12 22.07
C SER A 252 20.39 3.56 22.71
N ALA A 253 20.33 3.76 24.02
CA ALA A 253 19.08 4.07 24.72
C ALA A 253 18.44 5.38 24.21
N ILE A 254 17.14 5.34 23.97
CA ILE A 254 16.36 6.50 23.51
C ILE A 254 15.78 7.21 24.73
N PRO A 255 16.14 8.44 25.10
CA PRO A 255 15.60 9.11 26.29
C PRO A 255 14.13 9.52 26.10
N LEU A 256 13.45 9.79 27.22
CA LEU A 256 12.14 10.45 27.20
C LEU A 256 12.30 11.95 26.98
N GLN A 257 11.37 12.55 26.26
CA GLN A 257 11.23 14.00 26.15
C GLN A 257 10.78 14.59 27.48
N PRO A 258 11.52 15.56 28.04
CA PRO A 258 11.11 16.26 29.24
C PRO A 258 9.76 16.99 29.08
N PRO A 259 8.95 17.07 30.15
CA PRO A 259 7.67 17.79 30.14
C PRO A 259 7.83 19.27 29.77
N PHE A 260 6.82 19.82 29.09
CA PHE A 260 6.81 21.23 28.72
C PHE A 260 6.33 22.10 29.88
N ALA A 261 6.87 23.32 29.97
CA ALA A 261 6.38 24.32 30.93
C ALA A 261 5.00 24.89 30.56
N GLY A 262 4.60 24.78 29.30
CA GLY A 262 3.32 25.25 28.76
C GLY A 262 3.26 25.12 27.24
N PRO A 263 2.08 25.40 26.64
CA PRO A 263 1.88 25.30 25.20
C PRO A 263 2.81 26.23 24.40
N ARG A 264 3.17 25.81 23.18
CA ARG A 264 4.04 26.58 22.27
C ARG A 264 3.36 26.80 20.92
N ARG A 265 3.72 27.89 20.25
CA ARG A 265 3.31 28.17 18.87
C ARG A 265 4.53 28.21 17.98
N ILE A 266 4.47 27.51 16.85
CA ILE A 266 5.55 27.38 15.87
C ILE A 266 4.97 27.76 14.51
N GLU A 267 5.70 28.62 13.81
CA GLU A 267 5.35 29.06 12.48
C GLU A 267 6.55 28.80 11.59
N ASP A 268 6.31 28.14 10.45
CA ASP A 268 7.34 27.84 9.47
C ASP A 268 6.78 27.98 8.05
N VAL A 269 7.64 27.80 7.06
CA VAL A 269 7.31 27.95 5.65
C VAL A 269 7.66 26.70 4.84
N TYR A 270 6.90 26.46 3.78
CA TYR A 270 7.24 25.48 2.75
C TYR A 270 7.40 26.16 1.40
N ALA A 271 8.16 25.52 0.51
CA ALA A 271 8.42 26.08 -0.81
C ALA A 271 7.16 26.00 -1.67
N ALA A 272 6.66 27.17 -2.07
CA ALA A 272 5.50 27.28 -2.93
C ALA A 272 5.87 27.54 -4.39
N GLY A 273 5.03 27.07 -5.32
CA GLY A 273 5.16 27.39 -6.74
C GLY A 273 4.66 28.80 -7.06
N GLU A 274 5.11 29.39 -8.17
CA GLU A 274 4.69 30.74 -8.60
C GLU A 274 3.20 30.81 -9.04
N GLU A 275 2.58 29.68 -9.34
CA GLU A 275 1.15 29.58 -9.64
C GLU A 275 0.34 29.71 -8.33
N GLY A 276 -0.41 30.81 -8.20
CA GLY A 276 -1.21 31.10 -7.01
C GLY A 276 -2.26 30.01 -6.67
N GLY A 277 -2.68 29.96 -5.40
CA GLY A 277 -3.67 29.00 -4.89
C GLY A 277 -3.13 28.01 -3.85
N GLN A 278 -1.85 28.10 -3.50
CA GLN A 278 -1.26 27.29 -2.43
C GLN A 278 -1.62 27.87 -1.07
N LYS A 279 -2.01 27.00 -0.14
CA LYS A 279 -2.63 27.38 1.15
C LYS A 279 -1.89 26.80 2.34
N ALA A 280 -2.13 27.35 3.52
CA ALA A 280 -1.43 26.97 4.73
C ALA A 280 -1.97 25.68 5.36
N PHE A 281 -1.16 25.10 6.25
CA PHE A 281 -1.46 23.91 7.03
C PHE A 281 -1.41 24.31 8.49
N PHE A 282 -2.34 23.80 9.30
CA PHE A 282 -2.37 24.07 10.73
C PHE A 282 -2.74 22.82 11.52
N CYS A 283 -1.98 22.53 12.58
CA CYS A 283 -2.31 21.47 13.53
C CYS A 283 -2.09 21.89 14.98
N CYS A 284 -2.95 21.38 15.85
CA CYS A 284 -2.64 21.23 17.27
C CYS A 284 -2.06 19.84 17.50
N ASN A 285 -0.98 19.76 18.28
CA ASN A 285 -0.24 18.53 18.54
C ASN A 285 -0.01 18.38 20.04
N TRP A 286 -0.09 17.16 20.55
CA TRP A 286 0.08 16.85 21.97
C TRP A 286 1.09 15.72 22.14
N LEU A 287 2.13 15.97 22.92
CA LEU A 287 3.03 14.91 23.39
C LEU A 287 2.28 14.09 24.45
N LEU A 288 2.22 12.77 24.26
CA LEU A 288 1.54 11.84 25.14
C LEU A 288 2.55 11.00 25.94
N GLY A 289 2.03 10.03 26.69
CA GLY A 289 2.82 9.08 27.46
C GLY A 289 3.58 8.07 26.60
N GLU A 290 4.36 7.21 27.25
CA GLU A 290 5.00 6.08 26.57
C GLU A 290 3.96 5.11 25.98
N THR A 291 4.31 4.48 24.86
CA THR A 291 3.47 3.49 24.16
C THR A 291 3.02 2.33 25.06
N LEU A 292 3.86 1.96 26.04
CA LEU A 292 3.52 1.03 27.11
C LEU A 292 3.97 1.63 28.45
N PRO A 293 3.11 2.29 29.23
CA PRO A 293 3.50 2.90 30.50
C PRO A 293 3.97 1.88 31.53
N GLU A 294 4.70 2.34 32.56
CA GLU A 294 5.10 1.48 33.68
C GLU A 294 3.88 0.99 34.47
N GLY A 295 3.87 -0.29 34.86
CA GLY A 295 2.80 -0.87 35.66
C GLY A 295 2.45 -2.29 35.25
N ASP A 296 1.20 -2.68 35.51
CA ASP A 296 0.64 -3.94 35.05
C ASP A 296 0.52 -3.94 33.51
N THR A 297 1.09 -4.96 32.86
CA THR A 297 1.16 -5.02 31.39
C THR A 297 -0.20 -5.01 30.71
N VAL A 298 -1.21 -5.65 31.30
CA VAL A 298 -2.56 -5.71 30.72
C VAL A 298 -3.23 -4.33 30.81
N ALA A 299 -3.12 -3.67 31.96
CA ALA A 299 -3.64 -2.31 32.12
C ALA A 299 -2.93 -1.31 31.19
N ALA A 300 -1.59 -1.37 31.11
CA ALA A 300 -0.79 -0.50 30.25
C ALA A 300 -1.11 -0.69 28.75
N ALA A 301 -1.24 -1.93 28.28
CA ALA A 301 -1.66 -2.21 26.92
C ALA A 301 -3.13 -1.79 26.67
N ALA A 302 -3.99 -1.86 27.68
CA ALA A 302 -5.37 -1.40 27.57
C ALA A 302 -5.46 0.13 27.42
N GLU A 303 -4.54 0.89 28.01
CA GLU A 303 -4.42 2.33 27.79
C GLU A 303 -3.99 2.65 26.36
N ASN A 304 -3.04 1.89 25.78
CA ASN A 304 -2.69 2.03 24.37
C ASN A 304 -3.87 1.73 23.45
N LEU A 305 -4.63 0.66 23.71
CA LEU A 305 -5.88 0.37 22.97
C LEU A 305 -6.91 1.49 23.10
N ALA A 306 -7.04 2.08 24.29
CA ALA A 306 -7.94 3.20 24.51
C ALA A 306 -7.53 4.43 23.70
N TRP A 307 -6.23 4.67 23.46
CA TRP A 307 -5.75 5.72 22.56
C TRP A 307 -6.14 5.47 21.11
N ASN A 308 -5.95 4.24 20.61
CA ASN A 308 -6.39 3.88 19.25
C ASN A 308 -7.91 4.06 19.09
N MET A 309 -8.70 3.68 20.09
CA MET A 309 -10.16 3.90 20.07
C MET A 309 -10.54 5.39 20.18
N LEU A 310 -9.76 6.19 20.93
CA LEU A 310 -9.98 7.63 21.01
C LEU A 310 -9.66 8.32 19.69
N ASP A 311 -8.62 7.89 18.98
CA ASP A 311 -8.30 8.37 17.64
C ASP A 311 -9.46 8.14 16.66
N GLU A 312 -10.02 6.92 16.67
CA GLU A 312 -11.25 6.60 15.92
C GLU A 312 -12.43 7.49 16.31
N LEU A 313 -12.64 7.74 17.61
CA LEU A 313 -13.73 8.59 18.10
C LEU A 313 -13.57 10.07 17.72
N LEU A 314 -12.34 10.57 17.63
CA LEU A 314 -12.08 11.97 17.34
C LEU A 314 -12.05 12.25 15.83
N VAL A 315 -11.33 11.42 15.07
CA VAL A 315 -11.04 11.68 13.65
C VAL A 315 -11.20 10.49 12.70
N GLY A 316 -11.11 9.24 13.19
CA GLY A 316 -11.13 8.06 12.31
C GLY A 316 -12.51 7.72 11.74
N LEU A 317 -13.53 7.59 12.60
CA LEU A 317 -14.88 7.23 12.17
C LEU A 317 -15.47 8.28 11.20
N PRO A 318 -16.27 7.89 10.18
CA PRO A 318 -16.88 8.84 9.24
C PRO A 318 -17.73 9.94 9.91
N GLY A 319 -18.34 9.63 11.05
CA GLY A 319 -19.12 10.58 11.85
C GLY A 319 -18.35 11.22 13.02
N ALA A 320 -17.04 10.98 13.15
CA ALA A 320 -16.27 11.38 14.32
C ALA A 320 -16.41 12.90 14.59
N PRO A 321 -16.81 13.33 15.80
CA PRO A 321 -17.26 14.71 16.02
C PRO A 321 -16.21 15.79 15.72
N LEU A 322 -14.93 15.53 16.02
CA LEU A 322 -13.87 16.50 15.76
C LEU A 322 -13.56 16.59 14.26
N ARG A 323 -13.53 15.45 13.55
CA ARG A 323 -13.45 15.45 12.07
C ARG A 323 -14.60 16.22 11.44
N GLN A 324 -15.84 15.97 11.87
CA GLN A 324 -17.01 16.68 11.33
C GLN A 324 -16.92 18.19 11.60
N ALA A 325 -16.65 18.59 12.85
CA ALA A 325 -16.50 19.99 13.21
C ALA A 325 -15.45 20.71 12.33
N LEU A 326 -14.30 20.08 12.10
CA LEU A 326 -13.23 20.62 11.27
C LEU A 326 -13.65 20.76 9.80
N LEU A 327 -14.18 19.69 9.18
CA LEU A 327 -14.54 19.70 7.76
C LEU A 327 -15.76 20.60 7.48
N ASP A 328 -16.77 20.59 8.36
CA ASP A 328 -18.00 21.37 8.18
C ASP A 328 -17.79 22.87 8.46
N SER A 329 -16.68 23.25 9.10
CA SER A 329 -16.36 24.64 9.41
C SER A 329 -16.10 25.51 8.17
N GLY A 330 -15.68 24.90 7.06
CA GLY A 330 -15.23 25.60 5.86
C GLY A 330 -13.94 26.41 6.05
N LEU A 331 -13.19 26.20 7.14
CA LEU A 331 -11.94 26.92 7.44
C LEU A 331 -10.72 26.37 6.66
N GLY A 332 -10.84 25.15 6.12
CA GLY A 332 -9.81 24.44 5.36
C GLY A 332 -10.43 23.48 4.35
N GLU A 333 -9.58 22.78 3.60
CA GLU A 333 -9.98 21.89 2.52
C GLU A 333 -10.04 20.43 2.94
N ASP A 334 -9.16 20.00 3.84
CA ASP A 334 -9.07 18.61 4.29
C ASP A 334 -8.33 18.54 5.65
N LEU A 335 -8.39 17.40 6.32
CA LEU A 335 -7.70 17.16 7.59
C LEU A 335 -6.17 17.16 7.44
N ALA A 336 -5.51 17.53 8.53
CA ALA A 336 -4.06 17.46 8.69
C ALA A 336 -3.67 16.85 10.05
N GLY A 337 -2.40 16.47 10.23
CA GLY A 337 -1.85 16.01 11.52
C GLY A 337 -1.72 14.49 11.68
N GLY A 338 -2.52 13.71 10.95
CA GLY A 338 -2.36 12.26 10.87
C GLY A 338 -2.87 11.46 12.08
N GLY A 339 -3.43 12.11 13.10
CA GLY A 339 -4.03 11.43 14.26
C GLY A 339 -2.99 10.98 15.28
N LEU A 340 -3.19 9.77 15.82
CA LEU A 340 -2.30 9.13 16.79
C LEU A 340 -1.04 8.54 16.12
N GLU A 341 0.14 8.96 16.59
CA GLU A 341 1.41 8.29 16.35
C GLU A 341 1.76 7.42 17.57
N ALA A 342 1.87 6.11 17.36
CA ALA A 342 2.06 5.11 18.42
C ALA A 342 3.29 4.21 18.25
N GLU A 343 4.16 4.46 17.25
CA GLU A 343 5.33 3.64 16.97
C GLU A 343 6.64 4.17 17.57
N LEU A 344 6.64 5.40 18.09
CA LEU A 344 7.76 6.02 18.81
C LEU A 344 7.76 5.64 20.30
N ARG A 345 8.81 6.02 21.04
CA ARG A 345 8.91 5.73 22.48
C ARG A 345 7.77 6.36 23.29
N GLN A 346 7.51 7.63 23.03
CA GLN A 346 6.34 8.36 23.51
C GLN A 346 5.42 8.58 22.33
N MET A 347 4.12 8.44 22.58
CA MET A 347 3.10 8.66 21.57
C MET A 347 2.89 10.16 21.39
N PHE A 348 2.29 10.55 20.27
CA PHE A 348 1.67 11.87 20.16
C PHE A 348 0.34 11.81 19.42
N PHE A 349 -0.49 12.84 19.61
CA PHE A 349 -1.70 13.03 18.83
C PHE A 349 -1.62 14.37 18.11
N SER A 350 -1.96 14.41 16.81
CA SER A 350 -1.95 15.62 16.00
C SER A 350 -3.18 15.70 15.10
N THR A 351 -3.84 16.85 15.10
CA THR A 351 -5.00 17.10 14.22
C THR A 351 -5.15 18.56 13.87
N GLY A 352 -5.71 18.82 12.70
CA GLY A 352 -6.07 20.15 12.23
C GLY A 352 -6.52 20.13 10.77
N LEU A 353 -6.20 21.19 10.02
CA LEU A 353 -6.65 21.38 8.64
C LEU A 353 -5.48 21.77 7.73
N LYS A 354 -5.50 21.26 6.50
CA LYS A 354 -4.70 21.76 5.37
C LYS A 354 -5.62 22.48 4.39
N GLY A 355 -5.03 23.37 3.59
CA GLY A 355 -5.82 24.21 2.68
C GLY A 355 -6.50 25.37 3.39
N ILE A 356 -5.91 25.90 4.47
CA ILE A 356 -6.46 27.04 5.21
C ILE A 356 -5.89 28.37 4.70
N GLU A 357 -6.66 29.44 4.86
CA GLU A 357 -6.09 30.79 4.86
C GLU A 357 -5.25 30.99 6.14
N PRO A 358 -4.02 31.54 6.09
CA PRO A 358 -3.16 31.67 7.26
C PRO A 358 -3.82 32.38 8.46
N GLU A 359 -4.64 33.40 8.20
CA GLU A 359 -5.41 34.13 9.21
C GLU A 359 -6.43 33.27 9.97
N ASN A 360 -6.88 32.16 9.38
CA ASN A 360 -7.86 31.26 10.00
C ASN A 360 -7.22 30.33 11.04
N ALA A 361 -5.89 30.26 11.16
CA ALA A 361 -5.21 29.35 12.08
C ALA A 361 -5.71 29.44 13.53
N GLN A 362 -5.98 30.64 14.04
CA GLN A 362 -6.53 30.82 15.39
C GLN A 362 -7.98 30.33 15.52
N ALA A 363 -8.77 30.45 14.45
CA ALA A 363 -10.14 29.94 14.44
C ALA A 363 -10.14 28.40 14.44
N VAL A 364 -9.23 27.78 13.69
CA VAL A 364 -9.05 26.32 13.69
C VAL A 364 -8.59 25.83 15.06
N GLU A 365 -7.61 26.48 15.70
CA GLU A 365 -7.18 26.13 17.08
C GLU A 365 -8.36 26.19 18.06
N THR A 366 -9.11 27.29 18.04
CA THR A 366 -10.27 27.49 18.92
C THR A 366 -11.31 26.39 18.70
N LEU A 367 -11.64 26.10 17.43
CA LEU A 367 -12.61 25.06 17.06
C LEU A 367 -12.21 23.68 17.61
N ILE A 368 -10.93 23.31 17.50
CA ILE A 368 -10.43 22.03 18.03
C ILE A 368 -10.62 21.97 19.54
N LEU A 369 -10.19 23.00 20.26
CA LEU A 369 -10.24 23.02 21.73
C LEU A 369 -11.67 23.08 22.27
N ASP A 370 -12.53 23.86 21.63
CA ASP A 370 -13.95 23.97 21.99
C ASP A 370 -14.66 22.63 21.75
N THR A 371 -14.42 21.99 20.60
CA THR A 371 -15.00 20.67 20.30
C THR A 371 -14.54 19.61 21.31
N LEU A 372 -13.25 19.59 21.66
CA LEU A 372 -12.73 18.68 22.70
C LEU A 372 -13.36 18.97 24.07
N THR A 373 -13.60 20.24 24.39
CA THR A 373 -14.27 20.64 25.65
C THR A 373 -15.72 20.16 25.68
N ASP A 374 -16.45 20.36 24.58
CA ASP A 374 -17.84 19.91 24.44
C ASP A 374 -17.95 18.38 24.58
N LEU A 375 -17.04 17.62 23.97
CA LEU A 375 -17.00 16.16 24.10
C LEU A 375 -16.79 15.71 25.55
N VAL A 376 -15.99 16.45 26.32
CA VAL A 376 -15.77 16.16 27.74
C VAL A 376 -16.99 16.50 28.59
N GLU A 377 -17.70 17.59 28.28
CA GLU A 377 -18.88 18.02 29.02
C GLU A 377 -20.11 17.15 28.71
N GLN A 378 -20.36 16.89 27.43
CA GLN A 378 -21.56 16.23 26.92
C GLN A 378 -21.40 14.70 26.84
N GLY A 379 -20.17 14.22 26.65
CA GLY A 379 -19.87 12.80 26.45
C GLY A 379 -20.11 12.33 25.03
N PHE A 380 -19.65 11.11 24.74
CA PHE A 380 -19.91 10.47 23.44
C PHE A 380 -21.24 9.72 23.46
N PRO A 381 -22.01 9.73 22.35
CA PRO A 381 -23.14 8.83 22.23
C PRO A 381 -22.67 7.36 22.31
N PRO A 382 -23.41 6.46 22.99
CA PRO A 382 -22.97 5.07 23.19
C PRO A 382 -22.66 4.29 21.91
N GLU A 383 -23.37 4.58 20.83
CA GLU A 383 -23.18 3.98 19.51
C GLU A 383 -21.83 4.35 18.88
N TYR A 384 -21.30 5.55 19.14
CA TYR A 384 -19.96 5.96 18.71
C TYR A 384 -18.88 5.18 19.45
N VAL A 385 -19.04 5.05 20.77
CA VAL A 385 -18.13 4.25 21.61
C VAL A 385 -18.14 2.78 21.16
N ALA A 386 -19.32 2.22 20.89
CA ALA A 386 -19.43 0.86 20.38
C ALA A 386 -18.76 0.70 19.01
N ALA A 387 -18.91 1.68 18.10
CA ALA A 387 -18.26 1.69 16.80
C ALA A 387 -16.73 1.73 16.89
N ALA A 388 -16.16 2.62 17.70
CA ALA A 388 -14.72 2.69 17.88
C ALA A 388 -14.13 1.42 18.51
N VAL A 389 -14.81 0.85 19.51
CA VAL A 389 -14.41 -0.42 20.13
C VAL A 389 -14.44 -1.55 19.10
N ASN A 390 -15.49 -1.64 18.30
CA ASN A 390 -15.62 -2.68 17.27
C ASN A 390 -14.59 -2.48 16.15
N SER A 391 -14.33 -1.26 15.69
CA SER A 391 -13.36 -0.96 14.64
C SER A 391 -11.95 -1.45 15.04
N VAL A 392 -11.47 -1.01 16.21
CA VAL A 392 -10.15 -1.40 16.71
C VAL A 392 -10.07 -2.91 16.98
N GLU A 393 -11.11 -3.52 17.57
CA GLU A 393 -11.14 -4.98 17.76
C GLU A 393 -11.11 -5.72 16.42
N PHE A 394 -11.88 -5.24 15.44
CA PHE A 394 -11.98 -5.86 14.14
C PHE A 394 -10.64 -5.81 13.42
N ASP A 395 -9.97 -4.66 13.38
CA ASP A 395 -8.66 -4.51 12.74
C ASP A 395 -7.59 -5.40 13.39
N LEU A 396 -7.59 -5.51 14.72
CA LEU A 396 -6.66 -6.37 15.47
C LEU A 396 -6.86 -7.86 15.18
N ARG A 397 -8.12 -8.30 15.06
CA ARG A 397 -8.49 -9.70 14.73
C ARG A 397 -8.26 -10.02 13.27
N GLU A 398 -8.72 -9.14 12.38
CA GLU A 398 -8.65 -9.35 10.93
C GLU A 398 -7.19 -9.39 10.47
N ASN A 399 -6.39 -8.46 10.99
CA ASN A 399 -4.98 -8.28 10.64
C ASN A 399 -4.78 -8.44 9.12
N ASN A 400 -5.65 -7.78 8.35
CA ASN A 400 -5.70 -7.89 6.90
C ASN A 400 -4.77 -6.85 6.29
N THR A 401 -3.55 -7.29 6.03
CA THR A 401 -2.46 -6.45 5.51
C THR A 401 -2.44 -6.39 3.98
N GLY A 402 -3.47 -6.90 3.30
CA GLY A 402 -3.52 -6.99 1.85
C GLY A 402 -2.35 -7.79 1.28
N SER A 403 -1.54 -7.16 0.42
CA SER A 403 -0.32 -7.76 -0.14
C SER A 403 0.89 -7.67 0.78
N TYR A 404 0.83 -6.87 1.84
CA TYR A 404 1.92 -6.74 2.81
C TYR A 404 1.94 -7.97 3.72
N PRO A 405 3.10 -8.57 4.05
CA PRO A 405 3.13 -9.78 4.89
C PRO A 405 2.62 -9.53 6.32
N ARG A 406 1.76 -10.43 6.83
CA ARG A 406 1.25 -10.36 8.22
C ARG A 406 2.36 -10.38 9.26
N GLY A 407 3.36 -11.26 9.08
CA GLY A 407 4.51 -11.34 9.98
C GLY A 407 5.28 -10.03 10.10
N LEU A 408 5.30 -9.21 9.05
CA LEU A 408 5.96 -7.91 9.06
C LEU A 408 5.18 -6.86 9.87
N ASN A 409 3.85 -6.84 9.77
CA ASN A 409 3.02 -5.99 10.64
C ASN A 409 3.20 -6.36 12.13
N LEU A 410 3.21 -7.66 12.45
CA LEU A 410 3.44 -8.13 13.83
C LEU A 410 4.84 -7.79 14.34
N MET A 411 5.86 -7.83 13.47
CA MET A 411 7.21 -7.38 13.81
C MET A 411 7.22 -5.90 14.20
N LEU A 412 6.64 -5.02 13.37
CA LEU A 412 6.60 -3.58 13.65
C LEU A 412 5.85 -3.29 14.96
N ARG A 413 4.71 -3.97 15.18
CA ARG A 413 3.96 -3.86 16.44
C ARG A 413 4.77 -4.32 17.65
N ALA A 414 5.53 -5.42 17.55
CA ALA A 414 6.41 -5.85 18.63
C ALA A 414 7.50 -4.82 18.92
N LEU A 415 8.10 -4.23 17.87
CA LEU A 415 9.18 -3.25 18.00
C LEU A 415 8.75 -1.96 18.71
N SER A 416 7.47 -1.55 18.64
CA SER A 416 6.93 -0.37 19.35
C SER A 416 7.15 -0.39 20.87
N THR A 417 7.38 -1.57 21.46
CA THR A 417 7.70 -1.74 22.89
C THR A 417 9.05 -2.39 23.09
N TRP A 418 9.37 -3.40 22.26
CA TRP A 418 10.60 -4.17 22.37
C TRP A 418 11.86 -3.33 22.14
N LEU A 419 11.79 -2.39 21.20
CA LEU A 419 12.89 -1.46 20.93
C LEU A 419 13.20 -0.58 22.14
N TYR A 420 12.30 -0.46 23.13
CA TYR A 420 12.51 0.34 24.34
C TYR A 420 12.67 -0.53 25.60
N ASP A 421 13.14 -1.76 25.39
CA ASP A 421 13.45 -2.74 26.45
C ASP A 421 12.22 -3.17 27.28
N LYS A 422 11.02 -3.08 26.69
CA LYS A 422 9.74 -3.57 27.26
C LYS A 422 9.31 -4.89 26.63
N ASP A 423 8.22 -5.48 27.14
CA ASP A 423 7.73 -6.79 26.68
C ASP A 423 7.25 -6.74 25.22
N PRO A 424 7.89 -7.46 24.27
CA PRO A 424 7.49 -7.48 22.86
C PRO A 424 6.08 -7.99 22.61
N LEU A 425 5.49 -8.73 23.56
CA LEU A 425 4.17 -9.34 23.38
C LEU A 425 3.03 -8.47 23.89
N ALA A 426 3.33 -7.37 24.59
CA ALA A 426 2.33 -6.58 25.30
C ALA A 426 1.21 -6.05 24.38
N LEU A 427 1.57 -5.62 23.17
CA LEU A 427 0.61 -5.12 22.17
C LEU A 427 0.20 -6.17 21.12
N LEU A 428 0.83 -7.35 21.13
CA LEU A 428 0.40 -8.49 20.31
C LEU A 428 -0.75 -9.25 20.98
N ALA A 429 -0.67 -9.46 22.31
CA ALA A 429 -1.67 -10.18 23.10
C ALA A 429 -2.84 -9.26 23.49
N PHE A 430 -3.66 -8.86 22.51
CA PHE A 430 -4.65 -7.80 22.68
C PHE A 430 -5.95 -8.22 23.38
N GLU A 431 -6.28 -9.51 23.50
CA GLU A 431 -7.59 -9.95 24.04
C GLU A 431 -7.78 -9.56 25.51
N ALA A 432 -6.76 -9.79 26.36
CA ALA A 432 -6.86 -9.44 27.78
C ALA A 432 -6.92 -7.91 28.01
N PRO A 433 -6.08 -7.09 27.36
CA PRO A 433 -6.22 -5.63 27.37
C PRO A 433 -7.59 -5.14 26.87
N LEU A 434 -8.09 -5.71 25.77
CA LEU A 434 -9.39 -5.36 25.21
C LEU A 434 -10.53 -5.71 26.19
N ALA A 435 -10.51 -6.90 26.78
CA ALA A 435 -11.48 -7.33 27.78
C ALA A 435 -11.44 -6.43 29.04
N HIS A 436 -10.25 -6.02 29.47
CA HIS A 436 -10.07 -5.08 30.57
C HIS A 436 -10.74 -3.73 30.27
N LEU A 437 -10.48 -3.16 29.09
CA LEU A 437 -11.08 -1.90 28.65
C LEU A 437 -12.60 -2.01 28.49
N LYS A 438 -13.10 -3.06 27.84
CA LYS A 438 -14.55 -3.33 27.71
C LYS A 438 -15.23 -3.44 29.07
N ALA A 439 -14.60 -4.05 30.06
CA ALA A 439 -15.14 -4.15 31.41
C ALA A 439 -15.23 -2.78 32.11
N ARG A 440 -14.30 -1.86 31.85
CA ARG A 440 -14.36 -0.46 32.34
C ARG A 440 -15.52 0.30 31.69
N LEU A 441 -15.64 0.23 30.38
CA LEU A 441 -16.73 0.85 29.62
C LEU A 441 -18.11 0.31 30.06
N ALA A 442 -18.22 -1.00 30.27
CA ALA A 442 -19.46 -1.64 30.75
C ALA A 442 -19.88 -1.20 32.16
N ARG A 443 -18.95 -0.70 33.00
CA ARG A 443 -19.27 -0.09 34.30
C ARG A 443 -19.74 1.37 34.19
N GLY A 444 -19.78 1.93 32.99
CA GLY A 444 -20.12 3.34 32.75
C GLY A 444 -18.98 4.30 33.07
N GLU A 445 -17.73 3.83 33.10
CA GLU A 445 -16.57 4.71 33.25
C GLU A 445 -16.45 5.62 32.01
N ARG A 446 -16.30 6.94 32.23
CA ARG A 446 -16.08 7.95 31.18
C ARG A 446 -14.61 7.96 30.72
N VAL A 447 -14.15 6.82 30.21
CA VAL A 447 -12.73 6.58 29.90
C VAL A 447 -12.21 7.61 28.90
N PHE A 448 -12.89 7.77 27.77
CA PHE A 448 -12.45 8.64 26.68
C PHE A 448 -12.51 10.13 27.04
N GLU A 449 -13.56 10.55 27.74
CA GLU A 449 -13.68 11.95 28.17
C GLU A 449 -12.62 12.30 29.22
N GLU A 450 -12.28 11.38 30.11
CA GLU A 450 -11.20 11.60 31.07
C GLU A 450 -9.83 11.65 30.38
N MET A 451 -9.62 10.84 29.33
CA MET A 451 -8.43 10.92 28.50
C MET A 451 -8.31 12.27 27.79
N ILE A 452 -9.39 12.77 27.15
CA ILE A 452 -9.39 14.10 26.52
C ILE A 452 -9.10 15.18 27.56
N ARG A 453 -9.77 15.13 28.71
CA ARG A 453 -9.59 16.09 29.80
C ARG A 453 -8.13 16.14 30.26
N THR A 454 -7.54 14.99 30.54
CA THR A 454 -6.23 14.88 31.18
C THR A 454 -5.08 15.02 30.19
N HIS A 455 -5.15 14.35 29.05
CA HIS A 455 -4.03 14.21 28.12
C HIS A 455 -4.07 15.17 26.92
N LEU A 456 -5.22 15.81 26.64
CA LEU A 456 -5.33 16.82 25.58
C LEU A 456 -5.60 18.22 26.17
N LEU A 457 -6.71 18.42 26.88
CA LEU A 457 -7.10 19.76 27.35
C LEU A 457 -6.21 20.29 28.48
N ALA A 458 -5.91 19.46 29.49
CA ALA A 458 -5.06 19.85 30.62
C ALA A 458 -3.56 19.68 30.36
N ASN A 459 -3.17 19.08 29.22
CA ASN A 459 -1.79 18.74 28.93
C ASN A 459 -1.01 19.99 28.46
N PRO A 460 -0.01 20.45 29.23
CA PRO A 460 0.80 21.61 28.85
C PRO A 460 1.77 21.31 27.71
N ALA A 461 2.04 20.04 27.39
CA ALA A 461 2.90 19.61 26.30
C ALA A 461 2.15 19.62 24.96
N ARG A 462 1.65 20.82 24.61
CA ARG A 462 0.90 21.09 23.38
C ARG A 462 1.66 22.05 22.47
N THR A 463 1.67 21.80 21.17
CA THR A 463 2.15 22.75 20.17
C THR A 463 1.04 23.10 19.17
N ALA A 464 1.05 24.34 18.69
CA ALA A 464 0.27 24.78 17.55
C ALA A 464 1.26 25.10 16.41
N VAL A 465 1.19 24.35 15.32
CA VAL A 465 2.11 24.48 14.18
C VAL A 465 1.34 25.04 12.99
N LEU A 466 1.80 26.18 12.47
CA LEU A 466 1.31 26.79 11.22
C LEU A 466 2.41 26.73 10.17
N LEU A 467 2.14 26.08 9.04
CA LEU A 467 3.06 25.98 7.91
C LEU A 467 2.49 26.77 6.73
N THR A 468 3.19 27.82 6.31
CA THR A 468 2.72 28.76 5.29
C THR A 468 3.47 28.63 3.96
N PRO A 469 2.82 28.85 2.81
CA PRO A 469 3.51 28.85 1.52
C PRO A 469 4.45 30.07 1.40
N ASP A 470 5.69 29.83 0.98
CA ASP A 470 6.66 30.88 0.61
C ASP A 470 7.19 30.63 -0.82
N PRO A 471 6.82 31.47 -1.80
CA PRO A 471 7.25 31.30 -3.19
C PRO A 471 8.74 31.58 -3.39
N THR A 472 9.41 32.23 -2.44
CA THR A 472 10.84 32.57 -2.53
C THR A 472 11.74 31.52 -1.86
N LEU A 473 11.18 30.61 -1.07
CA LEU A 473 11.97 29.67 -0.26
C LEU A 473 12.84 28.74 -1.11
N ALA A 474 12.33 28.26 -2.25
CA ALA A 474 13.10 27.39 -3.14
C ALA A 474 14.35 28.11 -3.69
N GLU A 475 14.19 29.36 -4.11
CA GLU A 475 15.31 30.17 -4.60
C GLU A 475 16.31 30.46 -3.47
N ARG A 476 15.83 30.85 -2.28
CA ARG A 476 16.68 31.07 -1.10
C ARG A 476 17.48 29.83 -0.74
N ARG A 477 16.85 28.65 -0.67
CA ARG A 477 17.52 27.37 -0.39
C ARG A 477 18.59 27.05 -1.43
N SER A 478 18.33 27.32 -2.71
CA SER A 478 19.31 27.15 -3.79
C SER A 478 20.52 28.07 -3.64
N GLN A 479 20.30 29.36 -3.32
CA GLN A 479 21.37 30.33 -3.07
C GLN A 479 22.20 29.97 -1.83
N GLU A 480 21.54 29.51 -0.76
CA GLU A 480 22.20 29.01 0.46
C GLU A 480 23.04 27.77 0.18
N GLU A 481 22.55 26.84 -0.64
CA GLU A 481 23.29 25.65 -1.08
C GLU A 481 24.56 26.04 -1.86
N ALA A 482 24.44 26.96 -2.82
CA ALA A 482 25.58 27.48 -3.56
C ALA A 482 26.61 28.16 -2.65
N SER A 483 26.13 28.92 -1.65
CA SER A 483 26.98 29.59 -0.65
C SER A 483 27.69 28.61 0.28
N ARG A 484 26.98 27.57 0.73
CA ARG A 484 27.55 26.45 1.52
C ARG A 484 28.65 25.74 0.74
N LEU A 485 28.38 25.43 -0.52
CA LEU A 485 29.36 24.80 -1.39
C LEU A 485 30.60 25.68 -1.58
N ALA A 486 30.43 26.97 -1.86
CA ALA A 486 31.55 27.90 -2.02
C ALA A 486 32.43 27.97 -0.77
N THR A 487 31.81 28.09 0.41
CA THR A 487 32.52 28.10 1.71
C THR A 487 33.26 26.79 1.98
N MET A 488 32.64 25.66 1.67
CA MET A 488 33.27 24.35 1.81
C MET A 488 34.49 24.23 0.89
N LEU A 489 34.37 24.66 -0.37
CA LEU A 489 35.49 24.65 -1.31
C LEU A 489 36.63 25.57 -0.87
N GLU A 490 36.35 26.76 -0.34
CA GLU A 490 37.39 27.64 0.21
C GLU A 490 38.16 26.97 1.36
N THR A 491 37.44 26.31 2.27
CA THR A 491 38.04 25.58 3.39
C THR A 491 38.90 24.42 2.88
N LEU A 492 38.38 23.61 1.97
CA LEU A 492 39.11 22.47 1.41
C LEU A 492 40.32 22.91 0.57
N ARG A 493 40.25 24.05 -0.14
CA ARG A 493 41.38 24.61 -0.90
C ARG A 493 42.55 25.01 0.00
N ALA A 494 42.26 25.44 1.24
CA ALA A 494 43.30 25.81 2.20
C ALA A 494 44.17 24.58 2.58
N ASP A 495 43.55 23.41 2.66
CA ASP A 495 44.23 22.14 2.97
C ASP A 495 44.76 21.41 1.71
N ASN A 496 44.04 21.53 0.58
CA ASN A 496 44.37 20.93 -0.71
C ASN A 496 44.09 21.89 -1.88
N PRO A 497 45.12 22.56 -2.45
CA PRO A 497 44.94 23.49 -3.56
C PRO A 497 44.36 22.88 -4.84
N ASN A 498 44.35 21.56 -4.99
CA ASN A 498 43.83 20.85 -6.16
C ASN A 498 42.46 20.19 -5.89
N ILE A 499 41.75 20.58 -4.83
CA ILE A 499 40.52 19.91 -4.39
C ILE A 499 39.49 19.74 -5.51
N GLU A 500 39.31 20.73 -6.39
CA GLU A 500 38.30 20.61 -7.44
C GLU A 500 38.66 19.64 -8.55
N ASP A 501 39.95 19.53 -8.87
CA ASP A 501 40.45 18.54 -9.82
C ASP A 501 40.42 17.14 -9.20
N ASP A 502 40.72 17.03 -7.90
CA ASP A 502 40.65 15.79 -7.15
C ASP A 502 39.20 15.29 -7.05
N ALA A 503 38.25 16.15 -6.69
CA ALA A 503 36.82 15.84 -6.66
C ALA A 503 36.29 15.42 -8.04
N ALA A 504 36.70 16.13 -9.11
CA ALA A 504 36.33 15.74 -10.47
C ALA A 504 36.89 14.37 -10.87
N ARG A 505 38.14 14.05 -10.48
CA ARG A 505 38.71 12.71 -10.70
C ARG A 505 38.01 11.63 -9.90
N ASP A 506 37.66 11.90 -8.64
CA ASP A 506 36.93 10.95 -7.79
C ASP A 506 35.52 10.68 -8.36
N ALA A 507 34.81 11.71 -8.82
CA ALA A 507 33.52 11.57 -9.48
C ALA A 507 33.64 10.77 -10.79
N ALA A 508 34.61 11.08 -11.65
CA ALA A 508 34.85 10.33 -12.89
C ALA A 508 35.22 8.87 -12.62
N ARG A 509 35.98 8.60 -11.55
CA ARG A 509 36.30 7.23 -11.10
C ARG A 509 35.04 6.52 -10.61
N LEU A 510 34.18 7.18 -9.84
CA LEU A 510 32.93 6.62 -9.37
C LEU A 510 32.02 6.27 -10.55
N GLU A 511 31.86 7.17 -11.53
CA GLU A 511 31.08 6.93 -12.75
C GLU A 511 31.64 5.75 -13.57
N ALA A 512 32.97 5.66 -13.71
CA ALA A 512 33.61 4.54 -14.37
C ALA A 512 33.37 3.22 -13.63
N LEU A 513 33.40 3.24 -12.29
CA LEU A 513 33.07 2.07 -11.47
C LEU A 513 31.61 1.69 -11.63
N GLN A 514 30.67 2.64 -11.62
CA GLN A 514 29.24 2.38 -11.82
C GLN A 514 28.95 1.76 -13.19
N ALA A 515 29.59 2.28 -14.25
CA ALA A 515 29.41 1.79 -15.62
C ALA A 515 30.06 0.42 -15.89
N MET A 516 30.99 -0.03 -15.05
CA MET A 516 31.61 -1.34 -15.21
C MET A 516 30.56 -2.45 -14.95
N PRO A 517 30.45 -3.53 -15.74
CA PRO A 517 29.63 -4.66 -15.34
C PRO A 517 30.24 -5.37 -14.12
N ASP A 518 29.41 -6.00 -13.29
CA ASP A 518 29.90 -6.90 -12.24
C ASP A 518 30.60 -8.12 -12.84
N ASP A 519 31.59 -8.66 -12.13
CA ASP A 519 32.27 -9.90 -12.53
C ASP A 519 31.25 -11.06 -12.52
N PRO A 520 31.07 -11.79 -13.64
CA PRO A 520 30.18 -12.95 -13.70
C PRO A 520 30.44 -13.99 -12.61
N ALA A 521 31.70 -14.18 -12.18
CA ALA A 521 32.03 -15.10 -11.10
C ALA A 521 31.54 -14.60 -9.73
N GLN A 522 31.55 -13.29 -9.50
CA GLN A 522 31.00 -12.68 -8.28
C GLN A 522 29.47 -12.70 -8.31
N LEU A 523 28.84 -12.41 -9.45
CA LEU A 523 27.39 -12.54 -9.62
C LEU A 523 26.91 -13.97 -9.32
N ALA A 524 27.69 -14.98 -9.71
CA ALA A 524 27.38 -16.38 -9.44
C ALA A 524 27.45 -16.77 -7.95
N THR A 525 28.02 -15.92 -7.08
CA THR A 525 28.02 -16.16 -5.62
C THR A 525 26.66 -15.90 -4.99
N ILE A 526 25.83 -15.03 -5.59
CA ILE A 526 24.51 -14.70 -5.05
C ILE A 526 23.63 -15.94 -5.14
N PRO A 527 23.05 -16.42 -4.03
CA PRO A 527 22.18 -17.57 -4.06
C PRO A 527 20.93 -17.22 -4.86
N HIS A 528 20.53 -18.13 -5.74
CA HIS A 528 19.34 -17.99 -6.55
C HIS A 528 18.59 -19.32 -6.58
N LEU A 529 17.29 -19.23 -6.85
CA LEU A 529 16.50 -20.40 -7.15
C LEU A 529 16.81 -20.89 -8.56
N LEU A 530 16.76 -22.20 -8.75
CA LEU A 530 16.70 -22.81 -10.06
C LEU A 530 15.23 -23.04 -10.43
N VAL A 531 14.91 -23.07 -11.72
CA VAL A 531 13.57 -23.48 -12.19
C VAL A 531 13.19 -24.87 -11.65
N ALA A 532 14.17 -25.74 -11.42
CA ALA A 532 13.97 -27.06 -10.84
C ALA A 532 13.58 -27.04 -9.35
N ASP A 533 13.84 -25.95 -8.63
CA ASP A 533 13.41 -25.78 -7.23
C ASP A 533 11.92 -25.41 -7.13
N LEU A 534 11.31 -24.94 -8.22
CA LEU A 534 9.93 -24.49 -8.22
C LEU A 534 8.94 -25.66 -8.08
N PRO A 535 7.86 -25.49 -7.29
CA PRO A 535 6.76 -26.45 -7.29
C PRO A 535 6.23 -26.67 -8.70
N ARG A 536 6.08 -27.93 -9.11
CA ARG A 536 5.53 -28.28 -10.43
C ARG A 536 4.02 -28.10 -10.52
N GLU A 537 3.34 -28.13 -9.38
CA GLU A 537 1.89 -28.01 -9.27
C GLU A 537 1.49 -26.63 -8.76
N ASN A 538 0.38 -26.08 -9.27
CA ASN A 538 -0.19 -24.86 -8.71
C ASN A 538 -0.84 -25.14 -7.35
N GLN A 539 -0.86 -24.12 -6.49
CA GLN A 539 -1.68 -24.13 -5.29
C GLN A 539 -3.17 -24.20 -5.68
N ILE A 540 -3.86 -25.19 -5.13
CA ILE A 540 -5.32 -25.33 -5.25
C ILE A 540 -5.96 -24.49 -4.16
N LEU A 541 -6.84 -23.56 -4.54
CA LEU A 541 -7.64 -22.82 -3.60
C LEU A 541 -8.83 -23.70 -3.16
N PRO A 542 -9.00 -23.98 -1.85
CA PRO A 542 -10.10 -24.81 -1.36
C PRO A 542 -11.45 -24.17 -1.71
N ILE A 543 -12.38 -24.94 -2.27
CA ILE A 543 -13.75 -24.51 -2.54
C ILE A 543 -14.68 -25.71 -2.40
N ALA A 544 -15.74 -25.56 -1.62
CA ALA A 544 -16.83 -26.52 -1.53
C ALA A 544 -18.10 -25.87 -2.05
N GLU A 545 -18.70 -26.48 -3.07
CA GLU A 545 -19.93 -26.03 -3.72
C GLU A 545 -21.14 -26.80 -3.17
N GLN A 546 -22.18 -26.08 -2.79
CA GLN A 546 -23.47 -26.64 -2.40
C GLN A 546 -24.62 -25.78 -2.91
N THR A 547 -25.85 -26.26 -2.73
CA THR A 547 -27.05 -25.50 -3.06
C THR A 547 -27.94 -25.41 -1.83
N MET A 548 -28.35 -24.21 -1.47
CA MET A 548 -29.25 -23.96 -0.35
C MET A 548 -30.40 -23.05 -0.79
N HIS A 549 -31.64 -23.45 -0.53
CA HIS A 549 -32.83 -22.72 -1.01
C HIS A 549 -32.83 -22.39 -2.51
N GLY A 550 -32.16 -23.21 -3.33
CA GLY A 550 -32.00 -23.00 -4.78
C GLY A 550 -30.88 -22.02 -5.16
N VAL A 551 -30.11 -21.54 -4.19
CA VAL A 551 -28.99 -20.60 -4.35
C VAL A 551 -27.67 -21.37 -4.34
N PRO A 552 -26.76 -21.16 -5.31
CA PRO A 552 -25.39 -21.67 -5.25
C PRO A 552 -24.62 -21.05 -4.09
N VAL A 553 -23.98 -21.89 -3.28
CA VAL A 553 -23.16 -21.46 -2.14
C VAL A 553 -21.76 -22.06 -2.28
N CYS A 554 -20.76 -21.19 -2.36
CA CYS A 554 -19.35 -21.52 -2.29
C CYS A 554 -18.86 -21.28 -0.86
N THR A 555 -18.17 -22.27 -0.29
CA THR A 555 -17.57 -22.17 1.05
C THR A 555 -16.08 -22.49 1.03
N HIS A 556 -15.33 -21.78 1.86
CA HIS A 556 -13.88 -21.88 1.96
C HIS A 556 -13.50 -22.03 3.45
N ALA A 557 -13.16 -23.25 3.86
CA ALA A 557 -12.69 -23.54 5.21
C ALA A 557 -11.22 -23.14 5.34
N LEU A 558 -10.96 -21.91 5.77
CA LEU A 558 -9.63 -21.32 5.93
C LEU A 558 -9.46 -20.75 7.35
N ASP A 559 -8.23 -20.66 7.83
CA ASP A 559 -7.93 -19.98 9.10
C ASP A 559 -8.12 -18.47 8.90
N THR A 560 -9.20 -17.93 9.47
CA THR A 560 -9.60 -16.52 9.36
C THR A 560 -9.46 -15.76 10.68
N ALA A 561 -8.79 -16.34 11.68
CA ALA A 561 -8.61 -15.73 13.01
C ALA A 561 -9.92 -15.20 13.62
N GLY A 562 -11.00 -15.97 13.49
CA GLY A 562 -12.31 -15.59 14.02
C GLY A 562 -13.06 -14.48 13.26
N VAL A 563 -12.68 -14.17 12.01
CA VAL A 563 -13.42 -13.30 11.08
C VAL A 563 -14.19 -14.13 10.05
N VAL A 564 -15.33 -13.63 9.60
CA VAL A 564 -16.08 -14.20 8.48
C VAL A 564 -16.18 -13.19 7.36
N TYR A 565 -15.91 -13.66 6.15
CA TYR A 565 -16.08 -12.92 4.90
C TYR A 565 -17.23 -13.51 4.11
N LEU A 566 -18.16 -12.65 3.70
CA LEU A 566 -19.36 -13.00 2.95
C LEU A 566 -19.48 -12.11 1.72
N ASP A 567 -19.52 -12.72 0.54
CA ASP A 567 -19.86 -12.02 -0.71
C ASP A 567 -21.23 -12.50 -1.21
N LEU A 568 -22.17 -11.58 -1.34
CA LEU A 568 -23.47 -11.81 -1.97
C LEU A 568 -23.43 -11.26 -3.39
N GLY A 569 -23.22 -12.15 -4.37
CA GLY A 569 -23.09 -11.80 -5.79
C GLY A 569 -24.42 -11.89 -6.54
N PHE A 570 -24.88 -10.78 -7.08
CA PHE A 570 -26.07 -10.69 -7.92
C PHE A 570 -25.68 -10.62 -9.40
N HIS A 571 -26.17 -11.57 -10.19
CA HIS A 571 -25.90 -11.61 -11.63
C HIS A 571 -26.49 -10.39 -12.35
N LEU A 572 -25.70 -9.80 -13.24
CA LEU A 572 -26.11 -8.64 -14.05
C LEU A 572 -26.48 -9.04 -15.49
N ASP A 573 -26.48 -10.34 -15.79
CA ASP A 573 -26.89 -10.90 -17.07
C ASP A 573 -28.25 -10.32 -17.50
N GLY A 574 -28.38 -9.95 -18.79
CA GLY A 574 -29.64 -9.44 -19.36
C GLY A 574 -29.97 -7.97 -19.09
N LEU A 575 -29.21 -7.26 -18.25
CA LEU A 575 -29.40 -5.82 -18.07
C LEU A 575 -29.02 -5.02 -19.31
N GLY A 576 -29.86 -4.05 -19.67
CA GLY A 576 -29.54 -3.05 -20.69
C GLY A 576 -28.51 -2.03 -20.18
N ARG A 577 -27.87 -1.29 -21.09
CA ARG A 577 -26.79 -0.33 -20.79
C ARG A 577 -27.17 0.70 -19.72
N GLU A 578 -28.36 1.28 -19.81
CA GLU A 578 -28.82 2.31 -18.85
C GLU A 578 -28.98 1.75 -17.44
N ALA A 579 -29.54 0.55 -17.30
CA ALA A 579 -29.67 -0.13 -16.02
C ALA A 579 -28.30 -0.52 -15.45
N LEU A 580 -27.39 -1.02 -16.29
CA LEU A 580 -26.04 -1.39 -15.88
C LEU A 580 -25.25 -0.19 -15.34
N ALA A 581 -25.37 0.98 -15.97
CA ALA A 581 -24.69 2.20 -15.52
C ALA A 581 -25.18 2.70 -14.14
N LEU A 582 -26.38 2.31 -13.73
CA LEU A 582 -26.92 2.63 -12.40
C LEU A 582 -26.51 1.61 -11.32
N VAL A 583 -25.90 0.47 -11.68
CA VAL A 583 -25.51 -0.59 -10.73
C VAL A 583 -24.54 -0.11 -9.65
N PRO A 584 -23.47 0.67 -9.94
CA PRO A 584 -22.56 1.16 -8.92
C PRO A 584 -23.27 2.03 -7.87
N LEU A 585 -24.08 2.99 -8.33
CA LEU A 585 -24.89 3.84 -7.47
C LEU A 585 -25.90 3.02 -6.67
N PHE A 586 -26.56 2.05 -7.30
CA PHE A 586 -27.50 1.16 -6.64
C PHE A 586 -26.83 0.38 -5.51
N GLY A 587 -25.64 -0.18 -5.76
CA GLY A 587 -24.85 -0.87 -4.73
C GLY A 587 -24.54 0.02 -3.53
N ARG A 588 -24.06 1.25 -3.75
CA ARG A 588 -23.82 2.22 -2.66
C ARG A 588 -25.12 2.59 -1.93
N ALA A 589 -26.18 2.84 -2.69
CA ALA A 589 -27.46 3.24 -2.12
C ALA A 589 -28.02 2.19 -1.14
N LEU A 590 -27.79 0.90 -1.37
CA LEU A 590 -28.23 -0.16 -0.44
C LEU A 590 -27.69 0.04 0.98
N VAL A 591 -26.44 0.48 1.12
CA VAL A 591 -25.77 0.62 2.43
C VAL A 591 -25.72 2.07 2.92
N GLU A 592 -26.01 3.06 2.08
CA GLU A 592 -25.83 4.50 2.41
C GLU A 592 -27.10 5.38 2.33
N THR A 593 -28.28 4.83 2.01
CA THR A 593 -29.55 5.61 2.03
C THR A 593 -30.39 5.45 3.30
N GLY A 594 -29.92 4.63 4.25
CA GLY A 594 -30.76 4.16 5.35
C GLY A 594 -31.80 3.12 4.90
N THR A 595 -32.65 2.73 5.83
CA THR A 595 -33.67 1.67 5.69
C THR A 595 -35.02 2.15 6.21
N ALA A 596 -36.04 1.29 6.13
CA ALA A 596 -37.33 1.55 6.79
C ALA A 596 -37.22 1.66 8.33
N GLN A 597 -36.13 1.18 8.92
CA GLN A 597 -35.90 1.18 10.37
C GLN A 597 -34.97 2.28 10.84
N ARG A 598 -34.04 2.75 9.99
CA ARG A 598 -32.94 3.64 10.35
C ARG A 598 -32.70 4.69 9.28
N ASP A 599 -32.35 5.91 9.66
CA ASP A 599 -31.74 6.85 8.73
C ASP A 599 -30.32 6.40 8.31
N PHE A 600 -29.73 7.10 7.33
CA PHE A 600 -28.45 6.69 6.77
C PHE A 600 -27.28 6.77 7.77
N ILE A 601 -27.31 7.73 8.70
CA ILE A 601 -26.29 7.88 9.74
C ILE A 601 -26.39 6.70 10.73
N SER A 602 -27.60 6.43 11.22
CA SER A 602 -27.86 5.35 12.16
C SER A 602 -27.57 3.98 11.55
N LEU A 603 -27.82 3.79 10.24
CA LEU A 603 -27.43 2.57 9.53
C LEU A 603 -25.91 2.44 9.42
N ALA A 604 -25.21 3.49 8.98
CA ALA A 604 -23.75 3.49 8.89
C ALA A 604 -23.10 3.18 10.25
N MET A 605 -23.58 3.83 11.32
CA MET A 605 -23.12 3.55 12.69
C MET A 605 -23.45 2.12 13.13
N HIS A 606 -24.61 1.58 12.76
CA HIS A 606 -24.96 0.20 13.08
C HIS A 606 -24.05 -0.81 12.37
N ILE A 607 -23.70 -0.57 11.11
CA ILE A 607 -22.72 -1.35 10.35
C ILE A 607 -21.37 -1.28 11.06
N SER A 608 -20.82 -0.08 11.29
CA SER A 608 -19.50 0.11 11.93
C SER A 608 -19.42 -0.41 13.36
N ALA A 609 -20.52 -0.45 14.11
CA ALA A 609 -20.55 -0.99 15.47
C ALA A 609 -20.66 -2.51 15.55
N THR A 610 -20.99 -3.18 14.44
CA THR A 610 -21.32 -4.61 14.44
C THR A 610 -20.41 -5.42 13.51
N THR A 611 -19.96 -4.82 12.42
CA THR A 611 -19.23 -5.47 11.32
C THR A 611 -17.91 -4.74 11.08
N GLY A 612 -17.06 -5.29 10.24
CA GLY A 612 -15.87 -4.60 9.73
C GLY A 612 -16.12 -3.84 8.42
N GLY A 613 -17.38 -3.56 8.07
CA GLY A 613 -17.78 -2.96 6.80
C GLY A 613 -18.65 -3.88 5.94
N ILE A 614 -19.46 -3.26 5.08
CA ILE A 614 -20.27 -3.89 4.04
C ILE A 614 -20.22 -2.99 2.81
N ASP A 615 -19.48 -3.41 1.80
CA ASP A 615 -19.14 -2.58 0.65
C ASP A 615 -19.68 -3.19 -0.65
N PRO A 616 -20.28 -2.38 -1.55
CA PRO A 616 -20.60 -2.82 -2.88
C PRO A 616 -19.34 -2.95 -3.73
N ALA A 617 -19.27 -3.97 -4.57
CA ALA A 617 -18.21 -4.14 -5.55
C ALA A 617 -18.78 -4.66 -6.87
N THR A 618 -18.37 -4.09 -8.00
CA THR A 618 -18.74 -4.62 -9.31
C THR A 618 -17.62 -5.51 -9.85
N PHE A 619 -18.01 -6.56 -10.57
CA PHE A 619 -17.09 -7.47 -11.24
C PHE A 619 -17.51 -7.65 -12.69
N ALA A 620 -16.52 -7.59 -13.59
CA ALA A 620 -16.67 -7.93 -15.00
C ALA A 620 -15.40 -8.65 -15.47
N GLY A 621 -15.55 -9.89 -15.95
CA GLY A 621 -14.44 -10.69 -16.45
C GLY A 621 -14.85 -11.59 -17.61
N THR A 622 -13.93 -11.92 -18.50
CA THR A 622 -14.22 -12.82 -19.63
C THR A 622 -14.29 -14.27 -19.15
N ARG A 623 -15.34 -14.99 -19.56
CA ARG A 623 -15.42 -16.43 -19.36
C ARG A 623 -14.62 -17.19 -20.42
N LEU A 624 -13.80 -18.15 -20.00
CA LEU A 624 -12.96 -18.93 -20.92
C LEU A 624 -13.73 -19.89 -21.83
N ASP A 625 -14.92 -20.35 -21.42
CA ASP A 625 -15.73 -21.31 -22.18
C ASP A 625 -16.56 -20.65 -23.29
N THR A 626 -17.01 -19.41 -23.08
CA THR A 626 -17.96 -18.74 -24.00
C THR A 626 -17.46 -17.41 -24.54
N ALA A 627 -16.37 -16.85 -24.01
CA ALA A 627 -15.91 -15.47 -24.23
C ALA A 627 -16.91 -14.37 -23.84
N ALA A 628 -18.08 -14.74 -23.27
CA ALA A 628 -19.05 -13.80 -22.73
C ALA A 628 -18.55 -13.18 -21.42
N PRO A 629 -19.03 -11.99 -21.02
CA PRO A 629 -18.74 -11.44 -19.71
C PRO A 629 -19.43 -12.26 -18.60
N ALA A 630 -18.68 -12.59 -17.55
CA ALA A 630 -19.22 -12.84 -16.22
C ALA A 630 -19.33 -11.49 -15.51
N GLN A 631 -20.52 -11.11 -15.08
CA GLN A 631 -20.82 -9.77 -14.56
C GLN A 631 -21.70 -9.83 -13.32
N LEU A 632 -21.21 -9.28 -12.21
CA LEU A 632 -21.89 -9.34 -10.92
C LEU A 632 -21.78 -8.02 -10.16
N LEU A 633 -22.83 -7.70 -9.40
CA LEU A 633 -22.78 -6.79 -8.25
C LEU A 633 -22.60 -7.64 -7.00
N PHE A 634 -21.50 -7.47 -6.29
CA PHE A 634 -21.30 -8.05 -4.97
C PHE A 634 -21.67 -7.03 -3.88
N LEU A 635 -22.36 -7.49 -2.84
CA LEU A 635 -22.25 -6.88 -1.51
C LEU A 635 -21.28 -7.72 -0.70
N ARG A 636 -20.12 -7.15 -0.38
CA ARG A 636 -19.03 -7.81 0.32
C ARG A 636 -19.02 -7.32 1.75
N GLY A 637 -19.29 -8.20 2.70
CA GLY A 637 -19.30 -7.87 4.11
C GLY A 637 -18.36 -8.75 4.90
N LYS A 638 -17.84 -8.18 5.99
CA LYS A 638 -16.96 -8.88 6.92
C LYS A 638 -17.37 -8.59 8.36
N ALA A 639 -17.28 -9.59 9.23
CA ALA A 639 -17.64 -9.43 10.64
C ALA A 639 -16.90 -10.47 11.51
N THR A 640 -16.75 -10.20 12.80
CA THR A 640 -16.28 -11.22 13.73
C THR A 640 -17.30 -12.35 13.83
N VAL A 641 -16.84 -13.59 14.08
CA VAL A 641 -17.72 -14.76 14.26
C VAL A 641 -18.73 -14.52 15.39
N ALA A 642 -18.36 -13.78 16.43
CA ALA A 642 -19.26 -13.42 17.53
C ALA A 642 -20.49 -12.62 17.05
N ASN A 643 -20.32 -11.77 16.03
CA ASN A 643 -21.35 -10.88 15.52
C ASN A 643 -22.12 -11.44 14.32
N HIS A 644 -21.88 -12.69 13.89
CA HIS A 644 -22.46 -13.23 12.65
C HIS A 644 -23.99 -13.09 12.54
N LYS A 645 -24.74 -13.26 13.64
CA LYS A 645 -26.20 -13.13 13.62
C LYS A 645 -26.64 -11.71 13.28
N ALA A 646 -26.08 -10.73 13.99
CA ALA A 646 -26.36 -9.33 13.77
C ALA A 646 -25.90 -8.89 12.37
N PHE A 647 -24.76 -9.41 11.91
CA PHE A 647 -24.28 -9.19 10.54
C PHE A 647 -25.29 -9.67 9.47
N PHE A 648 -25.83 -10.89 9.59
CA PHE A 648 -26.89 -11.37 8.69
C PHE A 648 -28.20 -10.60 8.83
N ASP A 649 -28.54 -10.12 10.03
CA ASP A 649 -29.73 -9.29 10.24
C ASP A 649 -29.60 -7.92 9.54
N ILE A 650 -28.41 -7.31 9.58
CA ILE A 650 -28.09 -6.07 8.84
C ILE A 650 -28.20 -6.31 7.33
N LEU A 651 -27.62 -7.39 6.81
CA LEU A 651 -27.72 -7.72 5.38
C LEU A 651 -29.17 -7.93 4.95
N ARG A 652 -29.98 -8.59 5.79
CA ARG A 652 -31.42 -8.76 5.54
C ARG A 652 -32.13 -7.41 5.47
N GLU A 653 -31.85 -6.52 6.43
CA GLU A 653 -32.42 -5.18 6.47
C GLU A 653 -32.03 -4.36 5.23
N VAL A 654 -30.74 -4.29 4.90
CA VAL A 654 -30.22 -3.58 3.73
C VAL A 654 -30.85 -4.10 2.43
N LEU A 655 -30.89 -5.41 2.24
CA LEU A 655 -31.40 -6.02 1.00
C LEU A 655 -32.91 -5.84 0.82
N LEU A 656 -33.69 -5.79 1.91
CA LEU A 656 -35.15 -5.77 1.84
C LEU A 656 -35.75 -4.38 2.06
N GLU A 657 -35.07 -3.51 2.81
CA GLU A 657 -35.66 -2.31 3.40
C GLU A 657 -34.95 -1.00 3.02
N ALA A 658 -33.87 -1.04 2.22
CA ALA A 658 -33.16 0.17 1.79
C ALA A 658 -34.08 1.22 1.15
N THR A 659 -33.91 2.48 1.58
CA THR A 659 -34.80 3.61 1.26
C THR A 659 -34.35 4.35 0.00
N LEU A 660 -34.43 3.69 -1.17
CA LEU A 660 -34.08 4.28 -2.48
C LEU A 660 -35.00 5.43 -2.96
N ALA A 661 -35.85 5.96 -2.07
CA ALA A 661 -36.78 7.05 -2.35
C ALA A 661 -36.33 8.40 -1.77
N ASP A 662 -35.19 8.44 -1.08
CA ASP A 662 -34.59 9.68 -0.58
C ASP A 662 -33.84 10.41 -1.70
N GLN A 663 -34.50 11.40 -2.31
CA GLN A 663 -33.93 12.18 -3.43
C GLN A 663 -32.65 12.90 -3.01
N GLU A 664 -32.62 13.49 -1.81
CA GLU A 664 -31.51 14.32 -1.38
C GLU A 664 -30.28 13.47 -1.08
N ARG A 665 -30.47 12.31 -0.44
CA ARG A 665 -29.34 11.39 -0.21
C ARG A 665 -28.82 10.79 -1.51
N ILE A 666 -29.70 10.39 -2.45
CA ILE A 666 -29.25 9.92 -3.77
C ILE A 666 -28.51 11.03 -4.53
N ARG A 667 -28.98 12.29 -4.44
CA ARG A 667 -28.29 13.44 -5.03
C ARG A 667 -26.87 13.58 -4.47
N GLN A 668 -26.70 13.50 -3.16
CA GLN A 668 -25.39 13.54 -2.51
C GLN A 668 -24.48 12.42 -3.01
N LEU A 669 -24.95 11.17 -3.01
CA LEU A 669 -24.18 10.02 -3.50
C LEU A 669 -23.73 10.19 -4.96
N VAL A 670 -24.60 10.69 -5.84
CA VAL A 670 -24.25 10.96 -7.24
C VAL A 670 -23.20 12.06 -7.36
N LEU A 671 -23.30 13.12 -6.56
CA LEU A 671 -22.32 14.21 -6.58
C LEU A 671 -20.97 13.78 -6.01
N GLU A 672 -20.97 12.99 -4.93
CA GLU A 672 -19.77 12.38 -4.34
C GLU A 672 -19.06 11.48 -5.36
N GLU A 673 -19.76 10.52 -5.99
CA GLU A 673 -19.21 9.64 -7.03
C GLU A 673 -18.64 10.44 -8.21
N LYS A 674 -19.39 11.45 -8.67
CA LYS A 674 -18.95 12.30 -9.78
C LYS A 674 -17.66 13.03 -9.43
N ALA A 675 -17.60 13.65 -8.25
CA ALA A 675 -16.42 14.36 -7.77
C ALA A 675 -15.22 13.42 -7.63
N GLN A 676 -15.41 12.25 -7.03
CA GLN A 676 -14.35 11.25 -6.88
C GLN A 676 -13.80 10.78 -8.23
N MET A 677 -14.67 10.55 -9.23
CA MET A 677 -14.23 10.21 -10.59
C MET A 677 -13.48 11.35 -11.27
N GLU A 678 -13.95 12.60 -11.15
CA GLU A 678 -13.31 13.80 -11.70
C GLU A 678 -11.92 14.04 -11.09
N GLU A 679 -11.81 13.91 -9.76
CA GLU A 679 -10.55 14.01 -9.02
C GLU A 679 -9.58 12.89 -9.38
N SER A 680 -10.07 11.69 -9.70
CA SER A 680 -9.21 10.55 -10.08
C SER A 680 -8.57 10.69 -11.47
N LEU A 681 -9.10 11.56 -12.35
CA LEU A 681 -8.65 11.69 -13.74
C LEU A 681 -7.15 11.98 -13.85
N ALA A 682 -6.63 12.87 -13.00
CA ALA A 682 -5.21 13.25 -12.98
C ALA A 682 -4.31 12.25 -12.22
N PRO A 683 -4.57 11.88 -10.96
CA PRO A 683 -3.68 10.97 -10.21
C PRO A 683 -3.74 9.52 -10.70
N ALA A 684 -4.83 9.09 -11.36
CA ALA A 684 -5.08 7.72 -11.81
C ALA A 684 -5.38 7.61 -13.33
N GLY A 685 -4.97 8.58 -14.16
CA GLY A 685 -5.24 8.59 -15.60
C GLY A 685 -4.88 7.30 -16.37
N HIS A 686 -3.81 6.61 -15.97
CA HIS A 686 -3.44 5.32 -16.55
C HIS A 686 -4.52 4.23 -16.40
N ALA A 687 -5.28 4.21 -15.30
CA ALA A 687 -6.36 3.25 -15.09
C ALA A 687 -7.53 3.51 -16.05
N ILE A 688 -7.85 4.78 -16.30
CA ILE A 688 -8.88 5.19 -17.28
C ILE A 688 -8.45 4.80 -18.69
N VAL A 689 -7.18 5.04 -19.05
CA VAL A 689 -6.61 4.58 -20.33
C VAL A 689 -6.74 3.06 -20.48
N VAL A 690 -6.41 2.27 -19.45
CA VAL A 690 -6.60 0.80 -19.48
C VAL A 690 -8.07 0.43 -19.67
N SER A 691 -8.99 1.09 -18.95
CA SER A 691 -10.43 0.85 -19.08
C SER A 691 -10.93 1.11 -20.50
N ARG A 692 -10.59 2.26 -21.08
CA ARG A 692 -10.94 2.64 -22.47
C ARG A 692 -10.39 1.66 -23.49
N LEU A 693 -9.13 1.26 -23.34
CA LEU A 693 -8.53 0.27 -24.23
C LEU A 693 -9.29 -1.05 -24.14
N ARG A 694 -9.52 -1.59 -22.93
CA ARG A 694 -10.24 -2.86 -22.72
C ARG A 694 -11.68 -2.82 -23.26
N ALA A 695 -12.38 -1.70 -23.11
CA ALA A 695 -13.72 -1.51 -23.68
C ALA A 695 -13.74 -1.65 -25.20
N GLY A 696 -12.67 -1.21 -25.87
CA GLY A 696 -12.50 -1.40 -27.31
C GLY A 696 -12.08 -2.82 -27.72
N LEU A 697 -11.66 -3.68 -26.79
CA LEU A 697 -11.07 -4.99 -27.06
C LEU A 697 -11.99 -6.17 -26.75
N ASN A 698 -12.80 -6.12 -25.70
CA ASN A 698 -13.69 -7.23 -25.34
C ASN A 698 -14.95 -6.79 -24.59
N ALA A 699 -15.96 -7.67 -24.57
CA ALA A 699 -17.27 -7.37 -23.98
C ALA A 699 -17.22 -7.14 -22.45
N ALA A 700 -16.37 -7.87 -21.72
CA ALA A 700 -16.18 -7.66 -20.29
C ALA A 700 -15.59 -6.27 -19.99
N GLY A 701 -14.67 -5.80 -20.82
CA GLY A 701 -14.14 -4.44 -20.77
C GLY A 701 -15.20 -3.38 -21.00
N GLN A 702 -16.18 -3.62 -21.88
CA GLN A 702 -17.29 -2.68 -22.09
C GLN A 702 -18.22 -2.59 -20.88
N VAL A 703 -18.51 -3.73 -20.27
CA VAL A 703 -19.29 -3.81 -19.04
C VAL A 703 -18.57 -3.07 -17.90
N ALA A 704 -17.26 -3.28 -17.75
CA ALA A 704 -16.44 -2.54 -16.78
C ALA A 704 -16.43 -1.02 -17.05
N GLU A 705 -16.28 -0.61 -18.30
CA GLU A 705 -16.27 0.80 -18.71
C GLU A 705 -17.59 1.51 -18.37
N VAL A 706 -18.73 0.84 -18.54
CA VAL A 706 -20.04 1.38 -18.17
C VAL A 706 -20.22 1.48 -16.65
N MET A 707 -19.61 0.59 -15.86
CA MET A 707 -19.78 0.58 -14.40
C MET A 707 -18.71 1.38 -13.65
N GLY A 708 -17.58 1.73 -14.26
CA GLY A 708 -16.50 2.41 -13.55
C GLY A 708 -15.48 3.15 -14.41
N GLY A 709 -15.67 3.17 -15.73
CA GLY A 709 -14.77 3.86 -16.66
C GLY A 709 -15.22 5.29 -16.97
N LEU A 710 -14.74 5.84 -18.08
CA LEU A 710 -15.08 7.19 -18.51
C LEU A 710 -16.56 7.32 -18.89
N GLU A 711 -17.14 6.27 -19.47
CA GLU A 711 -18.59 6.26 -19.74
C GLU A 711 -19.43 6.45 -18.48
N GLN A 712 -18.97 5.90 -17.35
CA GLN A 712 -19.66 6.06 -16.08
C GLN A 712 -19.60 7.52 -15.58
N LEU A 713 -18.48 8.22 -15.75
CA LEU A 713 -18.40 9.65 -15.45
C LEU A 713 -19.42 10.47 -16.26
N HIS A 714 -19.58 10.17 -17.56
CA HIS A 714 -20.61 10.82 -18.37
C HIS A 714 -22.03 10.50 -17.88
N VAL A 715 -22.27 9.28 -17.41
CA VAL A 715 -23.55 8.88 -16.81
C VAL A 715 -23.80 9.67 -15.54
N LEU A 716 -22.83 9.74 -14.62
CA LEU A 716 -22.95 10.48 -13.36
C LEU A 716 -23.23 11.96 -13.57
N ARG A 717 -22.60 12.60 -14.57
CA ARG A 717 -22.89 13.99 -14.94
C ARG A 717 -24.34 14.19 -15.37
N ARG A 718 -24.85 13.34 -16.25
CA ARG A 718 -26.27 13.38 -16.67
C ARG A 718 -27.20 13.06 -15.51
N LEU A 719 -26.82 12.10 -14.67
CA LEU A 719 -27.62 11.66 -13.54
C LEU A 719 -27.72 12.75 -12.48
N ALA A 720 -26.66 13.53 -12.25
CA ALA A 720 -26.66 14.67 -11.35
C ALA A 720 -27.73 15.72 -11.76
N GLU A 721 -27.89 15.96 -13.07
CA GLU A 721 -28.96 16.80 -13.60
C GLU A 721 -30.33 16.13 -13.48
N GLN A 722 -30.41 14.84 -13.85
CA GLN A 722 -31.67 14.09 -13.88
C GLN A 722 -32.30 13.89 -12.50
N VAL A 723 -31.49 13.72 -11.44
CA VAL A 723 -31.98 13.62 -10.06
C VAL A 723 -32.74 14.89 -9.65
N GLU A 724 -32.37 16.05 -10.18
CA GLU A 724 -33.07 17.31 -9.95
C GLU A 724 -34.26 17.50 -10.89
N SER A 725 -34.08 17.24 -12.18
CA SER A 725 -35.09 17.55 -13.19
C SER A 725 -36.18 16.49 -13.36
N ASP A 726 -35.88 15.22 -13.07
CA ASP A 726 -36.76 14.06 -13.29
C ASP A 726 -36.50 12.94 -12.26
N TRP A 727 -36.61 13.29 -10.98
CA TRP A 727 -36.52 12.33 -9.87
C TRP A 727 -37.43 11.10 -10.01
N PRO A 728 -38.71 11.19 -10.45
CA PRO A 728 -39.56 10.02 -10.61
C PRO A 728 -38.95 8.93 -11.48
N ALA A 729 -38.30 9.30 -12.59
CA ALA A 729 -37.63 8.34 -13.48
C ALA A 729 -36.42 7.67 -12.83
N VAL A 730 -35.56 8.44 -12.14
CA VAL A 730 -34.39 7.91 -11.42
C VAL A 730 -34.83 6.93 -10.33
N ARG A 731 -35.83 7.33 -9.55
CA ARG A 731 -36.42 6.49 -8.51
C ARG A 731 -36.97 5.19 -9.11
N GLU A 732 -37.75 5.27 -10.18
CA GLU A 732 -38.29 4.07 -10.84
C GLU A 732 -37.18 3.13 -11.33
N ALA A 733 -36.08 3.67 -11.87
CA ALA A 733 -34.93 2.87 -12.29
C ALA A 733 -34.24 2.15 -11.12
N LEU A 734 -34.04 2.82 -9.98
CA LEU A 734 -33.47 2.21 -8.76
C LEU A 734 -34.37 1.10 -8.19
N PHE A 735 -35.69 1.33 -8.16
CA PHE A 735 -36.64 0.30 -7.73
C PHE A 735 -36.75 -0.86 -8.72
N HIS A 736 -36.61 -0.59 -10.02
CA HIS A 736 -36.51 -1.63 -11.04
C HIS A 736 -35.29 -2.52 -10.79
N LEU A 737 -34.11 -1.94 -10.55
CA LEU A 737 -32.90 -2.70 -10.21
C LEU A 737 -33.10 -3.58 -8.98
N ARG A 738 -33.70 -3.04 -7.90
CA ARG A 738 -34.04 -3.85 -6.71
C ARG A 738 -34.89 -5.07 -7.05
N ASN A 739 -35.96 -4.89 -7.84
CA ASN A 739 -36.88 -5.98 -8.18
C ASN A 739 -36.29 -7.03 -9.12
N VAL A 740 -35.31 -6.63 -9.94
CA VAL A 740 -34.66 -7.50 -10.92
C VAL A 740 -33.44 -8.20 -10.33
N LEU A 741 -32.72 -7.56 -9.41
CA LEU A 741 -31.46 -8.09 -8.88
C LEU A 741 -31.65 -8.85 -7.56
N LEU A 742 -32.42 -8.31 -6.61
CA LEU A 742 -32.41 -8.77 -5.23
C LEU A 742 -33.38 -9.95 -4.99
N HIS A 743 -33.05 -11.11 -5.56
CA HIS A 743 -33.81 -12.33 -5.37
C HIS A 743 -32.92 -13.59 -5.44
N ARG A 744 -33.41 -14.70 -4.88
CA ARG A 744 -32.66 -15.95 -4.74
C ARG A 744 -32.17 -16.53 -6.06
N ALA A 745 -33.02 -16.57 -7.09
CA ALA A 745 -32.63 -17.14 -8.38
C ALA A 745 -31.51 -16.36 -9.11
N ASN A 746 -31.16 -15.15 -8.67
CA ASN A 746 -30.10 -14.30 -9.23
C ASN A 746 -28.89 -14.15 -8.29
N LEU A 747 -28.87 -14.89 -7.18
CA LEU A 747 -27.87 -14.77 -6.13
C LEU A 747 -26.85 -15.91 -6.21
N LEU A 748 -25.60 -15.56 -5.95
CA LEU A 748 -24.49 -16.44 -5.59
C LEU A 748 -24.00 -16.05 -4.19
N VAL A 749 -23.75 -17.02 -3.34
CA VAL A 749 -23.19 -16.79 -2.00
C VAL A 749 -21.78 -17.34 -1.94
N ASN A 750 -20.84 -16.53 -1.46
CA ASN A 750 -19.46 -16.92 -1.20
C ASN A 750 -19.11 -16.68 0.26
N ILE A 751 -18.64 -17.70 0.99
CA ILE A 751 -18.29 -17.56 2.42
C ILE A 751 -16.91 -18.13 2.72
N THR A 752 -16.08 -17.31 3.35
CA THR A 752 -14.77 -17.73 3.87
C THR A 752 -14.74 -17.57 5.37
N ALA A 753 -14.54 -18.67 6.08
CA ALA A 753 -14.37 -18.71 7.53
C ALA A 753 -13.75 -20.05 7.94
N GLU A 754 -13.43 -20.19 9.22
CA GLU A 754 -13.09 -21.47 9.82
C GLU A 754 -14.25 -22.48 9.72
N ALA A 755 -13.94 -23.77 9.66
CA ALA A 755 -14.92 -24.84 9.44
C ALA A 755 -16.08 -24.83 10.46
N ASP A 756 -15.78 -24.60 11.74
CA ASP A 756 -16.78 -24.57 12.80
C ASP A 756 -17.67 -23.31 12.71
N ALA A 757 -17.08 -22.18 12.29
CA ALA A 757 -17.83 -20.94 12.05
C ALA A 757 -18.77 -21.08 10.85
N LEU A 758 -18.33 -21.71 9.75
CA LEU A 758 -19.18 -22.00 8.59
C LEU A 758 -20.42 -22.83 8.99
N ALA A 759 -20.22 -23.87 9.80
CA ALA A 759 -21.31 -24.70 10.31
C ALA A 759 -22.26 -23.92 11.24
N ALA A 760 -21.72 -23.06 12.12
CA ALA A 760 -22.52 -22.25 13.03
C ALA A 760 -23.39 -21.19 12.31
N MET A 761 -22.94 -20.71 11.15
CA MET A 761 -23.61 -19.66 10.36
C MET A 761 -24.68 -20.17 9.41
N GLU A 762 -24.66 -21.46 9.05
CA GLU A 762 -25.62 -22.08 8.14
C GLU A 762 -27.08 -21.71 8.46
N PRO A 763 -27.56 -21.74 9.73
CA PRO A 763 -28.95 -21.39 10.04
C PRO A 763 -29.28 -19.90 9.81
N ALA A 764 -28.32 -19.00 10.04
CA ALA A 764 -28.49 -17.57 9.81
C ALA A 764 -28.54 -17.27 8.30
N LEU A 765 -27.66 -17.89 7.52
CA LEU A 765 -27.70 -17.83 6.07
C LEU A 765 -29.01 -18.37 5.50
N ALA A 766 -29.45 -19.55 5.95
CA ALA A 766 -30.72 -20.14 5.51
C ALA A 766 -31.91 -19.19 5.75
N ARG A 767 -31.93 -18.49 6.90
CA ARG A 767 -32.95 -17.49 7.21
C ARG A 767 -32.89 -16.28 6.29
N LEU A 768 -31.71 -15.74 6.01
CA LEU A 768 -31.53 -14.65 5.05
C LEU A 768 -32.06 -15.07 3.68
N LEU A 769 -31.63 -16.23 3.17
CA LEU A 769 -32.05 -16.73 1.87
C LEU A 769 -33.57 -16.94 1.81
N ALA A 770 -34.18 -17.51 2.86
CA ALA A 770 -35.62 -17.71 2.92
C ALA A 770 -36.42 -16.40 2.91
N ALA A 771 -35.86 -15.30 3.44
CA ALA A 771 -36.48 -13.99 3.46
C ALA A 771 -36.45 -13.28 2.08
N LEU A 772 -35.49 -13.63 1.22
CA LEU A 772 -35.38 -13.05 -0.11
C LEU A 772 -36.47 -13.58 -1.06
N PRO A 773 -36.98 -12.73 -1.98
CA PRO A 773 -37.88 -13.16 -3.05
C PRO A 773 -37.31 -14.36 -3.81
N ALA A 774 -38.17 -15.31 -4.20
CA ALA A 774 -37.73 -16.52 -4.91
C ALA A 774 -37.24 -16.19 -6.33
N ALA A 775 -38.00 -15.37 -7.04
CA ALA A 775 -37.74 -14.91 -8.39
C ALA A 775 -37.98 -13.41 -8.49
N GLY A 776 -37.22 -12.73 -9.34
CA GLY A 776 -37.37 -11.31 -9.62
C GLY A 776 -38.42 -11.03 -10.69
N ALA A 777 -38.59 -9.75 -10.98
CA ALA A 777 -39.35 -9.32 -12.15
C ALA A 777 -38.70 -9.89 -13.43
N PRO A 778 -39.50 -10.32 -14.43
CA PRO A 778 -38.95 -10.81 -15.68
C PRO A 778 -38.09 -9.72 -16.33
N GLN A 779 -36.86 -10.09 -16.69
CA GLN A 779 -36.01 -9.25 -17.50
C GLN A 779 -36.43 -9.38 -18.97
N SER A 780 -36.52 -8.25 -19.67
CA SER A 780 -36.46 -8.26 -21.13
C SER A 780 -35.12 -8.86 -21.54
N ALA A 781 -35.09 -9.80 -22.49
CA ALA A 781 -33.84 -10.26 -23.09
C ALA A 781 -33.21 -9.12 -23.91
N ASN A 782 -32.54 -8.20 -23.22
CA ASN A 782 -31.90 -7.06 -23.82
C ASN A 782 -30.47 -7.47 -24.17
N VAL A 783 -30.13 -7.35 -25.45
CA VAL A 783 -28.73 -7.42 -25.89
C VAL A 783 -28.06 -6.14 -25.38
N PHE A 784 -26.98 -6.27 -24.62
CA PHE A 784 -26.16 -5.13 -24.27
C PHE A 784 -25.62 -4.48 -25.56
N PRO A 785 -26.04 -3.26 -25.91
CA PRO A 785 -25.56 -2.63 -27.14
C PRO A 785 -24.08 -2.31 -26.97
N LEU A 786 -23.25 -2.76 -27.90
CA LEU A 786 -21.80 -2.54 -27.86
C LEU A 786 -21.49 -1.04 -27.87
N LEU A 787 -20.54 -0.62 -27.03
CA LEU A 787 -20.02 0.74 -27.06
C LEU A 787 -19.18 0.94 -28.33
N GLU A 788 -19.42 2.05 -29.03
CA GLU A 788 -18.55 2.49 -30.12
C GLU A 788 -17.35 3.24 -29.54
N ILE A 789 -16.25 2.51 -29.33
CA ILE A 789 -14.99 3.09 -28.84
C ILE A 789 -14.10 3.47 -30.03
N PRO A 790 -13.60 4.72 -30.12
CA PRO A 790 -12.66 5.13 -31.17
C PRO A 790 -11.39 4.28 -31.22
N ALA A 791 -10.79 4.13 -32.41
CA ALA A 791 -9.52 3.40 -32.56
C ALA A 791 -8.31 4.20 -32.07
N ALA A 792 -8.41 5.52 -32.03
CA ALA A 792 -7.42 6.44 -31.47
C ALA A 792 -8.14 7.59 -30.78
N GLU A 793 -7.88 7.77 -29.48
CA GLU A 793 -8.57 8.74 -28.64
C GLU A 793 -7.59 9.59 -27.84
N ALA A 794 -7.84 10.90 -27.80
CA ALA A 794 -7.08 11.89 -27.05
C ALA A 794 -8.02 12.61 -26.08
N LEU A 795 -7.77 12.43 -24.79
CA LEU A 795 -8.62 12.84 -23.68
C LEU A 795 -7.93 13.98 -22.89
N CYS A 796 -8.42 15.21 -23.06
CA CYS A 796 -7.82 16.40 -22.48
C CYS A 796 -8.22 16.59 -21.01
N ILE A 797 -7.21 16.78 -20.16
CA ILE A 797 -7.34 17.25 -18.78
C ILE A 797 -6.30 18.36 -18.50
N PRO A 798 -6.51 19.24 -17.51
CA PRO A 798 -5.46 20.11 -16.99
C PRO A 798 -4.39 19.24 -16.31
N SER A 799 -3.28 18.97 -17.00
CA SER A 799 -2.19 18.14 -16.49
C SER A 799 -0.87 18.56 -17.11
N GLN A 800 0.22 18.45 -16.34
CA GLN A 800 1.59 18.66 -16.79
C GLN A 800 2.24 17.36 -17.30
N VAL A 801 1.59 16.21 -17.06
CA VAL A 801 2.06 14.88 -17.46
C VAL A 801 0.99 14.15 -18.28
N ASN A 802 1.39 13.07 -18.96
CA ASN A 802 0.51 12.30 -19.84
C ASN A 802 0.36 10.85 -19.34
N PHE A 803 -0.67 10.18 -19.87
CA PHE A 803 -0.91 8.75 -19.72
C PHE A 803 -1.12 8.19 -21.11
N VAL A 804 -0.15 7.41 -21.60
CA VAL A 804 -0.14 6.93 -22.98
C VAL A 804 -0.46 5.45 -22.98
N GLY A 805 -1.43 5.02 -23.78
CA GLY A 805 -1.85 3.62 -23.87
C GLY A 805 -1.93 3.08 -25.29
N LEU A 806 -1.52 1.82 -25.45
CA LEU A 806 -1.73 1.02 -26.65
C LEU A 806 -2.29 -0.36 -26.27
N GLY A 807 -3.42 -0.74 -26.86
CA GLY A 807 -4.11 -2.01 -26.57
C GLY A 807 -4.36 -2.87 -27.81
N ILE A 808 -4.15 -4.19 -27.72
CA ILE A 808 -4.49 -5.17 -28.76
C ILE A 808 -5.24 -6.36 -28.18
N ASP A 809 -6.12 -6.96 -28.99
CA ASP A 809 -6.72 -8.27 -28.73
C ASP A 809 -5.85 -9.34 -29.39
N CYS A 810 -5.00 -9.99 -28.61
CA CYS A 810 -4.07 -10.98 -29.14
C CYS A 810 -4.81 -12.22 -29.68
N TYR A 811 -5.85 -12.69 -28.98
CA TYR A 811 -6.53 -13.92 -29.34
C TYR A 811 -7.44 -13.71 -30.55
N GLY A 812 -8.16 -12.60 -30.61
CA GLY A 812 -8.96 -12.22 -31.78
C GLY A 812 -8.12 -11.99 -33.03
N GLN A 813 -6.84 -11.64 -32.87
CA GLN A 813 -5.86 -11.53 -33.97
C GLN A 813 -5.12 -12.84 -34.29
N GLY A 814 -5.55 -13.96 -33.71
CA GLY A 814 -5.07 -15.30 -34.05
C GLY A 814 -3.88 -15.82 -33.24
N LEU A 815 -3.45 -15.11 -32.19
CA LEU A 815 -2.46 -15.65 -31.26
C LEU A 815 -3.11 -16.72 -30.38
N THR A 816 -2.50 -17.90 -30.30
CA THR A 816 -2.97 -18.97 -29.41
C THR A 816 -2.56 -18.68 -27.98
N ALA A 817 -3.50 -18.86 -27.04
CA ALA A 817 -3.23 -18.76 -25.61
C ALA A 817 -2.15 -19.77 -25.18
N HIS A 818 -1.14 -19.29 -24.46
CA HIS A 818 -0.03 -20.10 -23.96
C HIS A 818 0.60 -19.43 -22.74
N GLY A 819 1.09 -20.20 -21.77
CA GLY A 819 1.68 -19.70 -20.52
C GLY A 819 2.87 -18.76 -20.73
N SER A 820 3.65 -18.95 -21.79
CA SER A 820 4.77 -18.06 -22.13
C SER A 820 4.36 -16.60 -22.36
N LEU A 821 3.08 -16.32 -22.65
CA LEU A 821 2.58 -14.95 -22.78
C LEU A 821 2.57 -14.21 -21.44
N GLN A 822 2.26 -14.90 -20.34
CA GLN A 822 2.32 -14.31 -18.99
C GLN A 822 3.76 -13.99 -18.60
N LEU A 823 4.68 -14.92 -18.89
CA LEU A 823 6.11 -14.69 -18.74
C LEU A 823 6.57 -13.48 -19.54
N ALA A 824 6.17 -13.39 -20.82
CA ALA A 824 6.54 -12.27 -21.67
C ALA A 824 5.99 -10.93 -21.14
N ALA A 825 4.74 -10.89 -20.69
CA ALA A 825 4.14 -9.66 -20.13
C ALA A 825 4.93 -9.16 -18.91
N ARG A 826 5.26 -10.07 -17.97
CA ARG A 826 6.10 -9.77 -16.81
C ARG A 826 7.51 -9.29 -17.21
N PHE A 827 8.14 -10.01 -18.13
CA PHE A 827 9.50 -9.72 -18.60
C PHE A 827 9.59 -8.36 -19.31
N VAL A 828 8.60 -8.04 -20.15
CA VAL A 828 8.48 -6.74 -20.83
C VAL A 828 8.27 -5.60 -19.83
N ARG A 829 7.42 -5.81 -18.82
CA ARG A 829 7.13 -4.82 -17.77
C ARG A 829 8.39 -4.41 -17.00
N SER A 830 9.15 -5.38 -16.50
CA SER A 830 10.33 -5.11 -15.66
C SER A 830 11.65 -4.91 -16.42
N GLY A 831 11.67 -5.21 -17.72
CA GLY A 831 12.84 -5.01 -18.57
C GLY A 831 12.64 -3.83 -19.50
N TYR A 832 12.14 -4.10 -20.70
CA TYR A 832 12.08 -3.15 -21.80
C TYR A 832 11.34 -1.85 -21.47
N LEU A 833 10.12 -1.94 -20.91
CA LEU A 833 9.31 -0.73 -20.65
C LEU A 833 9.89 0.10 -19.51
N TRP A 834 10.37 -0.55 -18.44
CA TRP A 834 11.06 0.13 -17.35
C TRP A 834 12.24 0.95 -17.88
N GLU A 835 13.09 0.33 -18.70
CA GLU A 835 14.25 0.99 -19.27
C GLU A 835 13.87 2.13 -20.23
N LYS A 836 12.97 1.86 -21.19
CA LYS A 836 12.67 2.81 -22.28
C LYS A 836 11.80 3.99 -21.87
N ILE A 837 10.82 3.74 -21.00
CA ILE A 837 9.78 4.72 -20.66
C ILE A 837 10.10 5.41 -19.33
N ARG A 838 10.56 4.66 -18.31
CA ARG A 838 10.91 5.25 -17.01
C ARG A 838 12.35 5.77 -16.98
N VAL A 839 13.35 4.90 -17.16
CA VAL A 839 14.77 5.30 -17.02
C VAL A 839 15.18 6.31 -18.09
N GLN A 840 14.95 5.97 -19.37
CA GLN A 840 15.37 6.82 -20.50
C GLN A 840 14.34 7.90 -20.85
N GLY A 841 13.06 7.67 -20.54
CA GLY A 841 11.94 8.54 -20.91
C GLY A 841 11.52 9.52 -19.82
N GLY A 842 11.88 9.28 -18.55
CA GLY A 842 11.52 10.14 -17.43
C GLY A 842 10.09 10.00 -16.93
N ALA A 843 9.32 9.01 -17.40
CA ALA A 843 8.00 8.72 -16.85
C ALA A 843 8.11 8.11 -15.45
N TYR A 844 7.12 8.34 -14.59
CA TYR A 844 7.11 7.72 -13.26
C TYR A 844 6.90 6.20 -13.33
N GLY A 845 6.10 5.71 -14.27
CA GLY A 845 5.82 4.27 -14.39
C GLY A 845 5.49 3.82 -15.82
N ALA A 846 5.67 2.52 -16.05
CA ALA A 846 5.28 1.86 -17.29
C ALA A 846 4.80 0.43 -17.00
N PHE A 847 3.77 0.00 -17.71
CA PHE A 847 3.04 -1.23 -17.43
C PHE A 847 2.78 -2.04 -18.70
N CYS A 848 2.76 -3.36 -18.53
CA CYS A 848 2.30 -4.32 -19.52
C CYS A 848 1.27 -5.22 -18.84
N PHE A 849 0.00 -5.10 -19.25
CA PHE A 849 -1.10 -5.90 -18.71
C PHE A 849 -1.59 -6.88 -19.78
N LEU A 850 -1.43 -8.17 -19.54
CA LEU A 850 -2.02 -9.21 -20.36
C LEU A 850 -3.14 -9.92 -19.57
N ASP A 851 -4.38 -9.71 -19.98
CA ASP A 851 -5.47 -10.52 -19.47
C ASP A 851 -5.49 -11.87 -20.20
N ARG A 852 -5.15 -12.94 -19.47
CA ARG A 852 -5.18 -14.30 -20.00
C ARG A 852 -6.56 -14.73 -20.49
N LEU A 853 -7.63 -14.23 -19.86
CA LEU A 853 -8.98 -14.72 -20.13
C LEU A 853 -9.51 -14.17 -21.46
N SER A 854 -9.26 -12.88 -21.73
CA SER A 854 -9.69 -12.24 -22.97
C SER A 854 -8.62 -12.20 -24.07
N GLY A 855 -7.34 -12.28 -23.72
CA GLY A 855 -6.23 -12.04 -24.65
C GLY A 855 -5.91 -10.56 -24.86
N ALA A 856 -6.52 -9.65 -24.09
CA ALA A 856 -6.24 -8.23 -24.17
C ALA A 856 -4.85 -7.90 -23.59
N LEU A 857 -3.95 -7.40 -24.44
CA LEU A 857 -2.65 -6.86 -24.07
C LEU A 857 -2.70 -5.33 -24.09
N ASN A 858 -2.31 -4.69 -22.99
CA ASN A 858 -2.29 -3.24 -22.85
C ASN A 858 -0.90 -2.78 -22.38
N LEU A 859 -0.29 -1.87 -23.13
CA LEU A 859 0.95 -1.18 -22.79
C LEU A 859 0.60 0.24 -22.36
N VAL A 860 0.99 0.65 -21.15
CA VAL A 860 0.54 1.92 -20.57
C VAL A 860 1.67 2.62 -19.82
N SER A 861 1.80 3.94 -19.97
CA SER A 861 2.69 4.78 -19.17
C SER A 861 1.93 5.60 -18.11
N TYR A 862 2.64 6.01 -17.06
CA TYR A 862 2.07 6.73 -15.92
C TYR A 862 2.92 7.94 -15.55
N ARG A 863 2.26 9.11 -15.49
CA ARG A 863 2.89 10.43 -15.29
C ARG A 863 4.08 10.62 -16.24
N ASP A 864 3.79 10.49 -17.53
CA ASP A 864 4.79 10.46 -18.60
C ASP A 864 4.95 11.85 -19.22
N PRO A 865 6.17 12.42 -19.24
CA PRO A 865 6.40 13.71 -19.91
C PRO A 865 6.28 13.61 -21.45
N ASN A 866 6.24 12.40 -22.01
CA ASN A 866 6.23 12.17 -23.46
C ASN A 866 4.91 11.55 -23.93
N VAL A 867 4.62 11.71 -25.23
CA VAL A 867 3.60 10.94 -25.94
C VAL A 867 4.24 10.16 -27.10
N GLU A 868 4.86 10.86 -28.05
CA GLU A 868 5.43 10.24 -29.26
C GLU A 868 6.53 9.21 -28.95
N ARG A 869 7.48 9.57 -28.09
CA ARG A 869 8.58 8.69 -27.71
C ARG A 869 8.07 7.39 -27.05
N THR A 870 7.00 7.49 -26.27
CA THR A 870 6.37 6.35 -25.60
C THR A 870 5.63 5.46 -26.60
N LEU A 871 4.90 6.04 -27.55
CA LEU A 871 4.28 5.30 -28.65
C LEU A 871 5.32 4.59 -29.52
N ASP A 872 6.46 5.23 -29.82
CA ASP A 872 7.56 4.61 -30.55
C ASP A 872 8.17 3.44 -29.79
N ALA A 873 8.36 3.58 -28.47
CA ALA A 873 8.81 2.48 -27.62
C ALA A 873 7.80 1.32 -27.63
N PHE A 874 6.49 1.60 -27.55
CA PHE A 874 5.48 0.56 -27.66
C PHE A 874 5.55 -0.17 -29.00
N LEU A 875 5.63 0.54 -30.13
CA LEU A 875 5.68 -0.09 -31.45
C LEU A 875 6.98 -0.88 -31.69
N ALA A 876 8.11 -0.42 -31.16
CA ALA A 876 9.41 -1.09 -31.27
C ALA A 876 9.52 -2.35 -30.37
N LEU A 877 8.56 -2.60 -29.47
CA LEU A 877 8.55 -3.78 -28.60
C LEU A 877 8.58 -5.09 -29.39
N GLY A 878 7.85 -5.16 -30.50
CA GLY A 878 7.80 -6.35 -31.35
C GLY A 878 9.18 -6.70 -31.92
N ASP A 879 9.90 -5.70 -32.43
CA ASP A 879 11.26 -5.86 -32.97
C ASP A 879 12.25 -6.28 -31.89
N TRP A 880 12.16 -5.67 -30.71
CA TRP A 880 13.02 -6.00 -29.58
C TRP A 880 12.83 -7.45 -29.13
N LEU A 881 11.58 -7.90 -28.96
CA LEU A 881 11.29 -9.30 -28.61
C LEU A 881 11.70 -10.27 -29.72
N ALA A 882 11.47 -9.93 -30.99
CA ALA A 882 11.77 -10.81 -32.12
C ALA A 882 13.27 -11.08 -32.30
N THR A 883 14.12 -10.15 -31.86
CA THR A 883 15.59 -10.21 -31.95
C THR A 883 16.26 -10.52 -30.61
N LEU A 884 15.46 -10.71 -29.56
CA LEU A 884 15.94 -10.90 -28.19
C LEU A 884 16.89 -12.10 -28.10
N ASP A 885 18.03 -11.92 -27.44
CA ASP A 885 18.94 -13.02 -27.11
C ASP A 885 19.17 -13.04 -25.60
N LEU A 886 18.87 -14.17 -24.96
CA LEU A 886 18.97 -14.35 -23.52
C LEU A 886 19.91 -15.49 -23.21
N THR A 887 20.76 -15.27 -22.19
CA THR A 887 21.49 -16.37 -21.57
C THR A 887 20.50 -17.30 -20.85
N PRO A 888 20.83 -18.59 -20.66
CA PRO A 888 20.00 -19.51 -19.89
C PRO A 888 19.64 -18.95 -18.50
N ALA A 889 20.60 -18.34 -17.81
CA ALA A 889 20.37 -17.73 -16.50
C ALA A 889 19.38 -16.55 -16.54
N ALA A 890 19.41 -15.72 -17.59
CA ALA A 890 18.43 -14.65 -17.76
C ALA A 890 17.03 -15.19 -18.06
N MET A 891 16.94 -16.30 -18.80
CA MET A 891 15.67 -16.98 -19.05
C MET A 891 15.11 -17.58 -17.75
N ASP A 892 15.94 -18.23 -16.93
CA ASP A 892 15.53 -18.78 -15.64
C ASP A 892 14.98 -17.68 -14.71
N LYS A 893 15.65 -16.52 -14.63
CA LYS A 893 15.14 -15.35 -13.89
C LYS A 893 13.78 -14.87 -14.41
N ALA A 894 13.58 -14.84 -15.73
CA ALA A 894 12.29 -14.49 -16.31
C ALA A 894 11.19 -15.49 -15.93
N ILE A 895 11.49 -16.79 -15.91
CA ILE A 895 10.57 -17.85 -15.46
C ILE A 895 10.23 -17.67 -13.97
N LEU A 896 11.23 -17.46 -13.11
CA LEU A 896 11.05 -17.23 -11.68
C LEU A 896 10.14 -16.03 -11.42
N GLY A 897 10.41 -14.89 -12.07
CA GLY A 897 9.60 -13.69 -11.92
C GLY A 897 8.15 -13.86 -12.40
N ALA A 898 7.92 -14.69 -13.41
CA ALA A 898 6.57 -15.03 -13.88
C ALA A 898 5.84 -15.94 -12.89
N ILE A 899 6.53 -16.94 -12.33
CA ILE A 899 5.96 -17.84 -11.33
C ILE A 899 5.67 -17.10 -10.03
N ASN A 900 6.50 -16.13 -9.62
CA ASN A 900 6.21 -15.29 -8.46
C ASN A 900 4.87 -14.54 -8.59
N GLU A 901 4.52 -14.04 -9.79
CA GLU A 901 3.22 -13.38 -10.02
C GLU A 901 2.05 -14.38 -10.05
N VAL A 902 2.28 -15.61 -10.51
CA VAL A 902 1.27 -16.68 -10.51
C VAL A 902 0.99 -17.20 -9.10
N ASP A 903 2.04 -17.30 -8.28
CA ASP A 903 2.04 -17.82 -6.90
C ASP A 903 1.98 -16.71 -5.86
N ALA A 904 1.54 -15.50 -6.25
CA ALA A 904 1.41 -14.37 -5.35
C ALA A 904 0.65 -14.75 -4.08
N TYR A 905 1.19 -14.34 -2.93
CA TYR A 905 0.61 -14.65 -1.63
C TYR A 905 -0.79 -14.04 -1.49
N LEU A 906 -1.71 -14.81 -0.92
CA LEU A 906 -3.10 -14.42 -0.73
C LEU A 906 -3.52 -14.69 0.72
N LEU A 907 -4.14 -13.68 1.33
CA LEU A 907 -4.84 -13.82 2.60
C LEU A 907 -6.13 -14.65 2.45
N PRO A 908 -6.67 -15.18 3.55
CA PRO A 908 -7.83 -16.08 3.51
C PRO A 908 -9.04 -15.53 2.73
N ASP A 909 -9.40 -14.26 2.95
CA ASP A 909 -10.49 -13.57 2.25
C ASP A 909 -10.24 -13.51 0.74
N ALA A 910 -9.02 -13.15 0.33
CA ALA A 910 -8.60 -13.09 -1.05
C ALA A 910 -8.56 -14.50 -1.69
N LYS A 911 -8.14 -15.54 -0.96
CA LYS A 911 -8.18 -16.93 -1.40
C LYS A 911 -9.62 -17.36 -1.74
N GLY A 912 -10.57 -17.08 -0.85
CA GLY A 912 -11.98 -17.39 -1.08
C GLY A 912 -12.59 -16.60 -2.23
N TYR A 913 -12.36 -15.29 -2.26
CA TYR A 913 -12.88 -14.42 -3.33
C TYR A 913 -12.32 -14.80 -4.70
N ILE A 914 -11.01 -15.01 -4.83
CA ILE A 914 -10.38 -15.42 -6.09
C ILE A 914 -10.84 -16.81 -6.52
N ALA A 915 -11.04 -17.75 -5.60
CA ALA A 915 -11.61 -19.07 -5.93
C ALA A 915 -13.01 -18.94 -6.54
N CYS A 916 -13.85 -18.07 -5.97
CA CYS A 916 -15.17 -17.74 -6.52
C CYS A 916 -15.08 -17.11 -7.93
N LEU A 917 -14.21 -16.11 -8.13
CA LEU A 917 -14.02 -15.49 -9.44
C LEU A 917 -13.49 -16.47 -10.50
N ARG A 918 -12.59 -17.38 -10.13
CA ARG A 918 -12.11 -18.46 -11.01
C ARG A 918 -13.26 -19.38 -11.42
N ARG A 919 -14.14 -19.73 -10.48
CA ARG A 919 -15.35 -20.52 -10.76
C ARG A 919 -16.32 -19.79 -11.69
N LEU A 920 -16.47 -18.48 -11.55
CA LEU A 920 -17.33 -17.65 -12.39
C LEU A 920 -16.82 -17.49 -13.82
N THR A 921 -15.50 -17.40 -13.99
CA THR A 921 -14.82 -17.23 -15.30
C THR A 921 -14.45 -18.55 -15.98
N ASN A 922 -14.77 -19.69 -15.36
CA ASN A 922 -14.38 -21.03 -15.78
C ASN A 922 -12.85 -21.21 -15.88
N ASP A 923 -12.11 -20.52 -15.02
CA ASP A 923 -10.66 -20.65 -14.87
C ASP A 923 -10.28 -21.90 -14.05
N THR A 924 -10.36 -23.05 -14.69
CA THR A 924 -10.18 -24.35 -14.04
C THR A 924 -8.75 -24.58 -13.53
N ASN A 925 -8.61 -25.37 -12.46
CA ASN A 925 -7.31 -25.81 -11.95
C ASN A 925 -6.46 -26.51 -13.03
N ALA A 926 -7.08 -27.30 -13.91
CA ALA A 926 -6.39 -27.96 -15.02
C ALA A 926 -5.85 -26.96 -16.06
N GLY A 927 -6.62 -25.90 -16.36
CA GLY A 927 -6.17 -24.82 -17.25
C GLY A 927 -5.00 -24.04 -16.66
N ARG A 928 -5.07 -23.71 -15.37
CA ARG A 928 -3.96 -23.07 -14.65
C ARG A 928 -2.73 -23.96 -14.55
N GLN A 929 -2.91 -25.27 -14.34
CA GLN A 929 -1.82 -26.24 -14.30
C GLN A 929 -1.08 -26.31 -15.64
N ARG A 930 -1.82 -26.37 -16.75
CA ARG A 930 -1.24 -26.29 -18.09
C ARG A 930 -0.45 -24.99 -18.28
N MET A 931 -1.03 -23.84 -17.92
CA MET A 931 -0.34 -22.55 -18.01
C MET A 931 0.97 -22.55 -17.22
N ARG A 932 1.00 -23.12 -16.02
CA ARG A 932 2.22 -23.24 -15.21
C ARG A 932 3.27 -24.09 -15.90
N GLU A 933 2.90 -25.26 -16.40
CA GLU A 933 3.79 -26.15 -17.15
C GLU A 933 4.38 -25.46 -18.38
N GLU A 934 3.56 -24.70 -19.09
CA GLU A 934 3.98 -23.90 -20.26
C GLU A 934 4.93 -22.75 -19.87
N ILE A 935 4.74 -22.10 -18.71
CA ILE A 935 5.69 -21.10 -18.19
C ILE A 935 7.02 -21.75 -17.83
N LEU A 936 7.00 -22.88 -17.10
CA LEU A 936 8.20 -23.59 -16.66
C LEU A 936 8.99 -24.21 -17.82
N ALA A 937 8.33 -24.49 -18.94
CA ALA A 937 8.95 -25.02 -20.16
C ALA A 937 9.28 -23.94 -21.21
N ALA A 938 8.99 -22.67 -20.93
CA ALA A 938 9.17 -21.59 -21.89
C ALA A 938 10.64 -21.41 -22.28
N THR A 939 10.86 -20.97 -23.51
CA THR A 939 12.17 -20.70 -24.10
C THR A 939 12.24 -19.29 -24.67
N VAL A 940 13.45 -18.81 -24.98
CA VAL A 940 13.63 -17.53 -25.69
C VAL A 940 12.91 -17.51 -27.05
N GLU A 941 12.72 -18.67 -27.69
CA GLU A 941 12.00 -18.75 -28.96
C GLU A 941 10.51 -18.47 -28.81
N ASP A 942 9.92 -18.76 -27.64
CA ASP A 942 8.53 -18.39 -27.35
C ASP A 942 8.38 -16.86 -27.24
N LEU A 943 9.36 -16.18 -26.64
CA LEU A 943 9.43 -14.72 -26.59
C LEU A 943 9.63 -14.11 -27.98
N ARG A 944 10.51 -14.68 -28.80
CA ARG A 944 10.74 -14.25 -30.19
C ARG A 944 9.50 -14.44 -31.04
N ARG A 945 8.76 -15.54 -30.86
CA ARG A 945 7.48 -15.81 -31.54
C ARG A 945 6.44 -14.75 -31.21
N LEU A 946 6.32 -14.37 -29.93
CA LEU A 946 5.48 -13.25 -29.54
C LEU A 946 5.95 -11.95 -30.19
N GLY A 947 7.25 -11.67 -30.19
CA GLY A 947 7.81 -10.48 -30.86
C GLY A 947 7.40 -10.37 -32.33
N ARG A 948 7.52 -11.47 -33.09
CA ARG A 948 7.09 -11.52 -34.50
C ARG A 948 5.59 -11.28 -34.70
N PHE A 949 4.77 -11.77 -33.77
CA PHE A 949 3.34 -11.46 -33.76
C PHE A 949 3.10 -9.96 -33.47
N LEU A 950 3.77 -9.41 -32.45
CA LEU A 950 3.62 -8.03 -32.02
C LEU A 950 4.11 -7.00 -33.06
N GLN A 951 5.11 -7.33 -33.88
CA GLN A 951 5.53 -6.51 -35.03
C GLN A 951 4.37 -6.19 -35.97
N GLN A 952 3.42 -7.11 -36.13
CA GLN A 952 2.26 -6.96 -37.01
C GLN A 952 1.05 -6.40 -36.26
N ALA A 953 0.86 -6.81 -35.00
CA ALA A 953 -0.31 -6.48 -34.20
C ALA A 953 -0.27 -5.07 -33.61
N LEU A 954 0.87 -4.63 -33.05
CA LEU A 954 0.97 -3.34 -32.35
C LEU A 954 0.67 -2.14 -33.26
N PRO A 955 1.13 -2.07 -34.52
CA PRO A 955 0.75 -0.99 -35.44
C PRO A 955 -0.77 -0.87 -35.69
N GLN A 956 -1.54 -1.94 -35.45
CA GLN A 956 -2.99 -1.99 -35.59
C GLN A 956 -3.74 -1.80 -34.27
N GLY A 957 -3.03 -1.74 -33.14
CA GLY A 957 -3.63 -1.66 -31.80
C GLY A 957 -4.32 -0.34 -31.52
N ARG A 958 -5.31 -0.32 -30.65
CA ARG A 958 -6.03 0.89 -30.24
C ARG A 958 -5.13 1.83 -29.45
N LEU A 959 -5.34 3.13 -29.59
CA LEU A 959 -4.59 4.16 -28.86
C LEU A 959 -5.52 4.99 -27.99
N CYS A 960 -5.10 5.27 -26.76
CA CYS A 960 -5.77 6.20 -25.87
C CYS A 960 -4.71 7.00 -25.12
N VAL A 961 -4.82 8.33 -25.14
CA VAL A 961 -3.88 9.23 -24.48
C VAL A 961 -4.65 10.23 -23.64
N ILE A 962 -4.33 10.34 -22.34
CA ILE A 962 -4.79 11.43 -21.46
C ILE A 962 -3.64 12.41 -21.27
N GLY A 963 -3.90 13.71 -21.37
CA GLY A 963 -2.87 14.74 -21.24
C GLY A 963 -3.40 16.16 -21.43
N SER A 964 -2.49 17.13 -21.47
CA SER A 964 -2.85 18.53 -21.67
C SER A 964 -3.41 18.77 -23.08
N ARG A 965 -4.28 19.78 -23.22
CA ARG A 965 -4.78 20.19 -24.53
C ARG A 965 -3.65 20.57 -25.51
N GLN A 966 -2.61 21.25 -25.02
CA GLN A 966 -1.44 21.63 -25.82
C GLN A 966 -0.70 20.41 -26.36
N THR A 967 -0.59 19.35 -25.56
CA THR A 967 0.07 18.10 -25.95
C THR A 967 -0.77 17.28 -26.94
N LEU A 968 -2.10 17.31 -26.79
CA LEU A 968 -3.01 16.43 -27.51
C LEU A 968 -3.59 17.01 -28.81
N GLU A 969 -3.77 18.33 -28.91
CA GLU A 969 -4.27 18.98 -30.14
C GLU A 969 -3.46 18.60 -31.41
N PRO A 970 -2.11 18.53 -31.38
CA PRO A 970 -1.33 18.10 -32.54
C PRO A 970 -1.68 16.69 -33.06
N LEU A 971 -2.08 15.77 -32.17
CA LEU A 971 -2.49 14.41 -32.54
C LEU A 971 -3.79 14.42 -33.36
N ALA A 972 -4.69 15.35 -33.08
CA ALA A 972 -6.01 15.44 -33.69
C ALA A 972 -6.07 16.30 -34.97
N GLN A 973 -5.11 17.21 -35.17
CA GLN A 973 -5.12 18.14 -36.31
C GLN A 973 -4.56 17.54 -37.62
N THR A 974 -3.84 16.42 -37.54
CA THR A 974 -3.30 15.69 -38.69
C THR A 974 -3.76 14.23 -38.61
N ARG A 975 -3.76 13.47 -39.73
CA ARG A 975 -3.89 12.00 -39.66
C ARG A 975 -2.64 11.43 -39.01
N HIS A 976 -2.48 11.69 -37.72
CA HIS A 976 -1.27 11.44 -36.98
C HIS A 976 -1.07 9.92 -36.88
N ARG A 977 0.08 9.45 -37.37
CA ARG A 977 0.37 8.03 -37.63
C ARG A 977 -0.67 7.33 -38.53
N GLY A 978 -1.28 8.07 -39.46
CA GLY A 978 -2.28 7.55 -40.40
C GLY A 978 -3.66 7.27 -39.78
N ARG A 979 -3.92 7.76 -38.55
CA ARG A 979 -5.15 7.51 -37.81
C ARG A 979 -6.02 8.74 -37.68
N ASP A 980 -7.32 8.51 -37.57
CA ASP A 980 -8.30 9.53 -37.28
C ASP A 980 -8.50 9.57 -35.75
N TRP A 981 -7.94 10.60 -35.11
CA TRP A 981 -7.98 10.78 -33.66
C TRP A 981 -9.24 11.52 -33.23
N THR A 982 -9.92 10.99 -32.22
CA THR A 982 -11.01 11.70 -31.54
C THR A 982 -10.43 12.51 -30.38
N LEU A 983 -10.62 13.83 -30.40
CA LEU A 983 -10.23 14.72 -29.30
C LEU A 983 -11.44 15.04 -28.43
N GLN A 984 -11.34 14.80 -27.13
CA GLN A 984 -12.40 15.08 -26.17
C GLN A 984 -11.86 15.83 -24.95
N SER A 985 -12.54 16.89 -24.49
CA SER A 985 -12.26 17.51 -23.18
C SER A 985 -13.01 16.76 -22.09
N LEU A 986 -12.32 16.40 -21.01
CA LEU A 986 -12.92 15.71 -19.87
C LEU A 986 -13.32 16.66 -18.75
N LEU A 987 -12.67 17.81 -18.63
CA LEU A 987 -12.94 18.87 -17.67
C LEU A 987 -13.28 20.18 -18.39
#